data_AF-A0A5B1QBH3-F1
#
_entry.id   AF-A0A5B1QBH3-F1
#
_cell.length_a   1.000
_cell.length_b   1.000
_cell.length_c   1.000
_cell.angle_alpha   90.00
_cell.angle_beta   90.00
_cell.angle_gamma   90.00
#
_symmetry.space_group_name_H-M   'P 1'
#
loop_
_entity.id
_entity.type
_entity.pdbx_description
1 polymer ?
#
loop_
_entity_poly.entity_id
_entity_poly.type
_entity_poly.pdbx_seq_one_letter_code
_entity_poly.pdbx_strand_id
1 'polypeptide(L)'
;MESEVQQLVEMGATAAQARAALKRHKDVMTAAERIFDGAFDDVVDEDGDVRMASASETREPPAAARLATPDDEGDSDVDHDEDAEDDDDFVDYDSDFEEKMDAQKSKSDIDPYAGVFFSKDRREEVIEVEEEPEVVYMPKANEQVKLMTQSEWMKGCPEGGEQSFLFSLYSQLSEGKCPCPSGCGYSVQRQKSDFFALYSSFPTYIEQLRGIIRKKCQRCSKEFCLACGEPIVDQQRLDDGSDGLFHCSNLQGVILGVGLAMLEQLYHDQTQNVASSSDGKGRITKRRKVETTPALDGDEDDDNYLTPPAQGKKLKIGIGYAGDQKEDTTGQAEALANQRQKDEKLGGLMQAVRVYLPSLHRQGGGRTSDYLVHPTALAHLRRRFNNICSSLLRNDSLTDMSDRSSVYFELFEWLETISNHEALASMMAMPIMVATSVKTNTLKKSSNGSPPLRERTIVYEGSSGPRELMEAIVIQANAAMKSLEGVKPAEMAPTEMTEEQKRVTNDTKGKAKEVATTPLSEENQKLAKFCHRILATAEAIDRSLRETKGDAFLQRLHASLPKIYSSSADDDVFVDVGLTEEATKKAYVDWATRVRFEYCDLTIPPVPQEGREDLVDEIPNYKTHFNNEARMLASQDIPKRSLAIAKELAVLTTNLPVAWDSSIFLRVDETRVDIIKALIIGPEGTPYQNGCYLFDIFLGHAYNQAPPSVKYMTTNGGKYRFNPNLYADGKVCLSLLGTWAGPGWVPGKSTLLQVLISIQSMILCDEPYLNEPGWANSAGTPQSAAYSANVRRMNVRTAMLGNLKAPPEPFGDIIRTHFRLKAKSVGIQLDEWLAQDDGRQTASDGAANFRGAANTSSNGLQADVQEMKRMLLELQKGGAGESTSV
;
A
#
# COMPACT_ATOMS: atom_id res chain seq x y z
N MET A 1 -1.55 23.42 54.43
CA MET A 1 -0.48 24.00 53.61
C MET A 1 0.39 22.93 52.95
N GLU A 2 1.16 22.07 53.64
CA GLU A 2 1.98 21.06 52.95
C GLU A 2 1.18 20.04 52.12
N SER A 3 0.03 19.56 52.62
CA SER A 3 -0.87 18.68 51.85
C SER A 3 -1.47 19.35 50.61
N GLU A 4 -1.71 20.65 50.67
CA GLU A 4 -2.30 21.43 49.56
C GLU A 4 -1.24 21.78 48.52
N VAL A 5 0.00 22.03 48.97
CA VAL A 5 1.18 22.17 48.10
C VAL A 5 1.42 20.87 47.36
N GLN A 6 1.37 19.72 48.05
CA GLN A 6 1.54 18.41 47.40
C GLN A 6 0.46 18.17 46.34
N GLN A 7 -0.79 18.56 46.62
CA GLN A 7 -1.89 18.44 45.67
C GLN A 7 -1.69 19.29 44.41
N LEU A 8 -1.16 20.51 44.53
CA LEU A 8 -0.81 21.35 43.37
C LEU A 8 0.41 20.83 42.61
N VAL A 9 1.37 20.24 43.31
CA VAL A 9 2.54 19.59 42.67
C VAL A 9 2.12 18.33 41.91
N GLU A 10 1.18 17.54 42.44
CA GLU A 10 0.57 16.42 41.72
C GLU A 10 -0.20 16.86 40.47
N MET A 11 -0.73 18.10 40.46
CA MET A 11 -1.35 18.71 39.28
C MET A 11 -0.32 19.27 38.27
N GLY A 12 0.97 19.33 38.63
CA GLY A 12 2.06 19.73 37.72
C GLY A 12 2.70 21.09 38.03
N ALA A 13 2.37 21.75 39.14
CA ALA A 13 3.06 22.96 39.58
C ALA A 13 4.41 22.63 40.27
N THR A 14 5.38 23.54 40.18
CA THR A 14 6.60 23.41 41.00
C THR A 14 6.31 23.67 42.48
N ALA A 15 7.17 23.17 43.38
CA ALA A 15 6.95 23.31 44.82
C ALA A 15 7.00 24.78 45.27
N ALA A 16 7.86 25.62 44.68
CA ALA A 16 7.86 27.06 44.95
C ALA A 16 6.62 27.76 44.38
N GLN A 17 6.17 27.43 43.16
CA GLN A 17 4.95 27.99 42.58
C GLN A 17 3.72 27.66 43.42
N ALA A 18 3.56 26.40 43.81
CA ALA A 18 2.46 25.95 44.65
C ALA A 18 2.44 26.68 46.01
N ARG A 19 3.60 26.88 46.64
CA ARG A 19 3.71 27.64 47.90
C ARG A 19 3.43 29.13 47.72
N ALA A 20 3.91 29.73 46.63
CA ALA A 20 3.69 31.14 46.32
C ALA A 20 2.21 31.43 46.00
N ALA A 21 1.57 30.55 45.23
CA ALA A 21 0.17 30.63 44.88
C ALA A 21 -0.73 30.44 46.12
N LEU A 22 -0.47 29.44 46.97
CA LEU A 22 -1.25 29.21 48.19
C LEU A 22 -1.09 30.30 49.25
N LYS A 23 0.01 31.07 49.19
CA LYS A 23 0.22 32.23 50.05
C LYS A 23 -0.65 33.42 49.64
N ARG A 24 -0.95 33.55 48.33
CA ARG A 24 -1.82 34.62 47.79
C ARG A 24 -3.29 34.18 47.70
N HIS A 25 -3.54 32.92 47.40
CA HIS A 25 -4.86 32.33 47.21
C HIS A 25 -4.99 31.14 48.17
N LYS A 26 -5.74 31.33 49.26
CA LYS A 26 -5.90 30.32 50.32
C LYS A 26 -6.68 29.07 49.88
N ASP A 27 -7.24 29.07 48.68
CA ASP A 27 -8.02 27.97 48.10
C ASP A 27 -7.22 27.29 46.98
N VAL A 28 -7.19 25.96 46.99
CA VAL A 28 -6.34 25.13 46.11
C VAL A 28 -6.77 25.23 44.66
N MET A 29 -8.07 25.25 44.38
CA MET A 29 -8.59 25.32 43.01
C MET A 29 -8.28 26.68 42.38
N THR A 30 -8.49 27.75 43.14
CA THR A 30 -8.16 29.11 42.69
C THR A 30 -6.64 29.30 42.52
N ALA A 31 -5.84 28.68 43.38
CA ALA A 31 -4.38 28.70 43.26
C ALA A 31 -3.90 27.93 42.01
N ALA A 32 -4.52 26.78 41.70
CA ALA A 32 -4.21 26.00 40.51
C ALA A 32 -4.50 26.79 39.21
N GLU A 33 -5.70 27.38 39.09
CA GLU A 33 -6.09 28.18 37.92
C GLU A 33 -5.08 29.31 37.66
N ARG A 34 -4.64 30.02 38.70
CA ARG A 34 -3.67 31.12 38.55
C ARG A 34 -2.26 30.65 38.20
N ILE A 35 -1.87 29.44 38.59
CA ILE A 35 -0.59 28.84 38.17
C ILE A 35 -0.67 28.47 36.68
N PHE A 36 -1.76 27.82 36.23
CA PHE A 36 -1.92 27.43 34.82
C PHE A 36 -2.18 28.61 33.88
N ASP A 37 -2.70 29.72 34.39
CA ASP A 37 -2.76 31.01 33.68
C ASP A 37 -1.40 31.73 33.59
N GLY A 38 -0.32 31.15 34.12
CA GLY A 38 1.05 31.67 34.02
C GLY A 38 1.40 32.78 35.02
N ALA A 39 0.55 33.06 36.02
CA ALA A 39 0.76 34.19 36.95
C ALA A 39 1.91 33.97 37.96
N PHE A 40 2.54 32.80 37.95
CA PHE A 40 3.63 32.41 38.84
C PHE A 40 4.83 31.80 38.10
N ASP A 41 4.93 31.99 36.78
CA ASP A 41 6.05 31.46 35.98
C ASP A 41 7.40 32.10 36.33
N ASP A 42 7.37 33.29 36.94
CA ASP A 42 8.56 34.01 37.43
C ASP A 42 9.17 33.38 38.71
N VAL A 43 8.47 32.42 39.33
CA VAL A 43 8.90 31.81 40.59
C VAL A 43 9.81 30.61 40.30
N VAL A 44 11.11 30.82 40.48
CA VAL A 44 12.15 29.80 40.27
C VAL A 44 12.42 29.04 41.57
N ASP A 45 12.48 27.71 41.52
CA ASP A 45 12.90 26.86 42.65
C ASP A 45 14.40 27.10 42.98
N GLU A 46 14.77 27.08 44.27
CA GLU A 46 16.17 27.25 44.73
C GLU A 46 17.07 26.03 44.47
N ASP A 47 16.53 24.94 43.92
CA ASP A 47 17.30 23.74 43.58
C ASP A 47 17.37 23.60 42.05
N GLY A 48 18.53 23.91 41.50
CA GLY A 48 18.79 23.88 40.06
C GLY A 48 18.64 22.50 39.42
N ASP A 49 18.19 22.54 38.15
CA ASP A 49 18.11 21.50 37.11
C ASP A 49 16.74 20.81 36.90
N VAL A 50 15.94 21.33 35.96
CA VAL A 50 15.57 20.65 34.69
C VAL A 50 15.24 21.71 33.64
N ARG A 51 16.03 21.75 32.55
CA ARG A 51 15.72 22.52 31.33
C ARG A 51 14.76 21.74 30.45
N MET A 52 13.57 22.28 30.18
CA MET A 52 12.85 22.01 28.93
C MET A 52 13.37 22.97 27.86
N ALA A 53 13.84 22.43 26.74
CA ALA A 53 14.36 23.20 25.62
C ALA A 53 13.19 23.72 24.77
N SER A 54 13.08 25.04 24.63
CA SER A 54 12.49 25.69 23.45
C SER A 54 13.49 26.72 22.92
N ALA A 55 13.61 26.74 21.59
CA ALA A 55 14.64 27.44 20.88
C ALA A 55 14.32 28.93 20.67
N SER A 56 15.38 29.72 20.82
CA SER A 56 15.69 31.04 20.26
C SER A 56 14.82 32.25 20.62
N GLU A 57 15.43 33.06 21.48
CA GLU A 57 15.21 34.48 21.78
C GLU A 57 15.19 35.38 20.53
N THR A 58 14.43 36.50 20.57
CA THR A 58 15.04 37.85 20.55
C THR A 58 14.05 38.98 20.88
N ARG A 59 14.33 39.62 22.04
CA ARG A 59 14.22 41.06 22.39
C ARG A 59 12.89 41.83 22.26
N GLU A 60 12.34 42.17 23.43
CA GLU A 60 11.48 43.33 23.70
C GLU A 60 12.19 44.70 23.49
N PRO A 61 11.45 45.78 23.19
CA PRO A 61 11.80 47.15 23.61
C PRO A 61 10.99 47.57 24.87
N PRO A 62 11.50 48.54 25.67
CA PRO A 62 10.95 48.84 26.99
C PRO A 62 9.79 49.86 26.98
N ALA A 63 9.13 49.87 28.14
CA ALA A 63 7.84 50.45 28.49
C ALA A 63 7.77 51.98 28.68
N ALA A 64 6.51 52.39 28.92
CA ALA A 64 6.01 53.62 29.58
C ALA A 64 5.76 54.83 28.65
N ALA A 65 4.70 55.63 28.76
CA ALA A 65 3.59 55.70 29.72
C ALA A 65 2.53 56.75 29.25
N ARG A 66 1.27 56.53 29.70
CA ARG A 66 0.22 57.51 30.08
C ARG A 66 -0.55 58.32 29.00
N LEU A 67 -1.84 57.96 28.90
CA LEU A 67 -3.06 58.80 29.02
C LEU A 67 -2.98 60.31 28.73
N ALA A 68 -3.75 60.77 27.73
CA ALA A 68 -4.85 61.75 27.89
C ALA A 68 -5.55 62.04 26.54
N THR A 69 -6.87 61.97 26.53
CA THR A 69 -7.83 62.53 25.54
C THR A 69 -8.05 64.05 25.81
N PRO A 70 -8.87 64.82 25.07
CA PRO A 70 -9.44 64.72 23.70
C PRO A 70 -9.37 66.07 22.91
N ASP A 71 -10.10 66.15 21.79
CA ASP A 71 -10.72 67.33 21.15
C ASP A 71 -9.95 68.14 20.09
N ASP A 72 -10.38 67.92 18.84
CA ASP A 72 -11.21 68.81 18.01
C ASP A 72 -10.63 70.06 17.32
N GLU A 73 -11.20 70.26 16.11
CA GLU A 73 -11.28 71.46 15.29
C GLU A 73 -10.06 71.96 14.49
N GLY A 74 -10.20 71.88 13.16
CA GLY A 74 -10.38 73.11 12.38
C GLY A 74 -9.29 73.47 11.38
N ASP A 75 -9.64 73.35 10.09
CA ASP A 75 -9.53 74.37 9.04
C ASP A 75 -8.17 75.10 8.82
N SER A 76 -7.70 75.38 7.61
CA SER A 76 -8.29 75.36 6.27
C SER A 76 -7.18 75.76 5.26
N ASP A 77 -7.53 75.73 3.97
CA ASP A 77 -7.13 76.72 2.94
C ASP A 77 -5.85 76.53 2.10
N VAL A 78 -5.80 76.67 0.76
CA VAL A 78 -6.76 76.83 -0.39
C VAL A 78 -5.95 76.47 -1.68
N ASP A 79 -6.67 76.20 -2.78
CA ASP A 79 -6.36 76.41 -4.22
C ASP A 79 -5.94 75.16 -5.02
N HIS A 80 -6.53 74.78 -6.17
CA HIS A 80 -7.38 75.49 -7.13
C HIS A 80 -8.14 74.47 -8.03
N ASP A 81 -9.28 74.88 -8.56
CA ASP A 81 -10.29 74.11 -9.32
C ASP A 81 -9.95 73.74 -10.78
N GLU A 82 -10.78 72.83 -11.32
CA GLU A 82 -11.43 72.79 -12.67
C GLU A 82 -11.20 71.54 -13.56
N ASP A 83 -12.19 70.64 -13.49
CA ASP A 83 -13.03 70.05 -14.55
C ASP A 83 -12.42 69.18 -15.69
N ALA A 84 -12.81 67.89 -15.72
CA ALA A 84 -13.74 67.31 -16.72
C ALA A 84 -13.86 65.77 -16.64
N GLU A 85 -15.08 65.30 -16.29
CA GLU A 85 -15.86 64.14 -16.79
C GLU A 85 -15.24 62.73 -16.98
N ASP A 86 -15.65 61.85 -16.06
CA ASP A 86 -16.27 60.50 -16.18
C ASP A 86 -15.69 59.30 -16.99
N ASP A 87 -15.70 58.19 -16.23
CA ASP A 87 -16.05 56.80 -16.53
C ASP A 87 -15.00 55.72 -16.88
N ASP A 88 -14.90 54.80 -15.91
CA ASP A 88 -14.88 53.33 -15.97
C ASP A 88 -13.56 52.54 -16.09
N ASP A 89 -13.05 52.22 -14.89
CA ASP A 89 -12.63 50.90 -14.37
C ASP A 89 -12.24 49.78 -15.36
N PHE A 90 -10.93 49.63 -15.56
CA PHE A 90 -10.31 48.35 -15.92
C PHE A 90 -8.82 48.32 -15.48
N VAL A 91 -8.33 47.11 -15.16
CA VAL A 91 -6.93 46.62 -15.30
C VAL A 91 -6.08 46.34 -14.03
N ASP A 92 -5.67 45.06 -14.00
CA ASP A 92 -4.47 44.37 -13.51
C ASP A 92 -3.89 44.51 -12.11
N TYR A 93 -3.88 43.34 -11.48
CA TYR A 93 -2.94 42.83 -10.49
C TYR A 93 -1.54 42.59 -11.12
N ASP A 94 -0.49 43.12 -10.48
CA ASP A 94 0.78 42.40 -10.30
C ASP A 94 1.68 43.14 -9.28
N SER A 95 1.96 42.51 -8.13
CA SER A 95 3.25 42.60 -7.43
C SER A 95 3.30 41.71 -6.19
N ASP A 96 4.24 40.76 -6.19
CA ASP A 96 4.75 40.09 -4.99
C ASP A 96 5.38 41.10 -4.02
N PHE A 97 5.15 40.95 -2.70
CA PHE A 97 6.14 40.88 -1.60
C PHE A 97 5.53 41.27 -0.23
N GLU A 98 5.29 40.24 0.58
CA GLU A 98 5.22 40.13 2.06
C GLU A 98 4.47 41.11 3.02
N GLU A 99 3.86 40.44 4.01
CA GLU A 99 3.41 40.85 5.35
C GLU A 99 2.17 41.74 5.54
N LYS A 100 1.04 41.10 5.94
CA LYS A 100 0.47 41.20 7.30
C LYS A 100 -0.86 40.44 7.40
N MET A 101 -0.95 39.50 8.34
CA MET A 101 -2.24 39.05 8.86
C MET A 101 -2.83 40.17 9.72
N ASP A 102 -3.98 40.70 9.30
CA ASP A 102 -5.01 41.07 10.27
C ASP A 102 -6.41 40.86 9.70
N ALA A 103 -7.26 40.35 10.59
CA ALA A 103 -8.63 39.92 10.46
C ALA A 103 -9.52 40.59 9.40
N GLN A 104 -9.99 39.79 8.42
CA GLN A 104 -11.35 39.90 7.89
C GLN A 104 -11.93 38.51 7.62
N LYS A 105 -12.83 38.08 8.52
CA LYS A 105 -13.63 36.86 8.40
C LYS A 105 -14.52 36.94 7.15
N SER A 106 -14.32 36.04 6.19
CA SER A 106 -15.32 35.71 5.17
C SER A 106 -15.45 34.20 4.95
N LYS A 107 -16.54 33.63 5.49
CA LYS A 107 -17.27 32.42 5.05
C LYS A 107 -16.52 31.32 4.25
N SER A 108 -15.60 30.61 4.89
CA SER A 108 -15.12 29.29 4.40
C SER A 108 -14.87 28.27 5.51
N ASP A 109 -15.46 28.48 6.69
CA ASP A 109 -15.14 27.73 7.91
C ASP A 109 -16.13 26.58 8.21
N ILE A 110 -16.41 25.73 7.22
CA ILE A 110 -17.23 24.52 7.37
C ILE A 110 -16.55 23.28 6.75
N ASP A 111 -15.22 23.29 6.59
CA ASP A 111 -14.46 22.07 6.29
C ASP A 111 -13.48 21.78 7.45
N PRO A 112 -13.75 20.78 8.30
CA PRO A 112 -12.84 20.35 9.37
C PRO A 112 -11.44 19.97 8.88
N TYR A 113 -11.28 19.77 7.57
CA TYR A 113 -10.07 19.24 6.95
C TYR A 113 -9.34 20.25 6.05
N ALA A 114 -9.77 21.52 6.01
CA ALA A 114 -9.14 22.57 5.20
C ALA A 114 -7.64 22.81 5.53
N GLY A 115 -7.17 22.35 6.70
CA GLY A 115 -5.79 22.54 7.17
C GLY A 115 -5.04 21.26 7.58
N VAL A 116 -5.50 20.06 7.23
CA VAL A 116 -4.81 18.82 7.67
C VAL A 116 -3.55 18.59 6.83
N PHE A 117 -2.39 18.72 7.50
CA PHE A 117 -1.05 18.52 6.95
C PHE A 117 -0.79 17.06 6.53
N PHE A 118 -0.29 16.87 5.32
CA PHE A 118 -0.04 15.58 4.64
C PHE A 118 1.25 14.86 5.10
N SER A 119 1.45 14.64 6.40
CA SER A 119 2.58 13.83 6.87
C SER A 119 2.19 12.38 7.12
N LYS A 120 2.84 11.45 6.43
CA LYS A 120 2.70 9.99 6.62
C LYS A 120 3.34 9.51 7.93
N ASP A 121 4.22 10.32 8.54
CA ASP A 121 5.02 9.94 9.71
C ASP A 121 4.29 10.17 11.05
N ARG A 122 2.98 10.45 11.02
CA ARG A 122 2.20 10.70 12.23
C ARG A 122 1.93 9.40 12.97
N ARG A 123 2.20 9.41 14.28
CA ARG A 123 1.90 8.31 15.21
C ARG A 123 1.16 8.83 16.41
N GLU A 124 0.05 8.20 16.77
CA GLU A 124 -0.81 8.60 17.89
C GLU A 124 -1.17 7.42 18.79
N GLU A 125 -1.16 7.64 20.10
CA GLU A 125 -1.58 6.65 21.07
C GLU A 125 -2.95 7.04 21.65
N VAL A 126 -3.94 6.16 21.51
CA VAL A 126 -5.32 6.40 21.94
C VAL A 126 -5.72 5.32 22.94
N ILE A 127 -6.32 5.73 24.05
CA ILE A 127 -6.86 4.82 25.06
C ILE A 127 -8.36 4.63 24.78
N GLU A 128 -8.74 3.42 24.37
CA GLU A 128 -10.13 3.03 24.20
C GLU A 128 -10.62 2.27 25.43
N VAL A 129 -11.77 2.67 25.97
CA VAL A 129 -12.41 2.02 27.13
C VAL A 129 -13.43 1.00 26.61
N GLU A 130 -13.32 -0.26 27.06
CA GLU A 130 -14.26 -1.31 26.66
C GLU A 130 -15.42 -1.39 27.67
N GLU A 131 -16.58 -0.85 27.27
CA GLU A 131 -17.83 -0.91 28.04
C GLU A 131 -18.61 -2.19 27.74
N GLU A 132 -19.23 -2.80 28.76
CA GLU A 132 -20.13 -3.94 28.55
C GLU A 132 -21.41 -3.48 27.84
N PRO A 133 -21.78 -4.13 26.73
CA PRO A 133 -22.90 -3.66 25.93
C PRO A 133 -24.25 -4.10 26.50
N GLU A 134 -25.18 -3.16 26.59
CA GLU A 134 -26.55 -3.42 27.04
C GLU A 134 -27.34 -4.17 25.96
N VAL A 135 -28.01 -5.26 26.33
CA VAL A 135 -28.88 -6.02 25.41
C VAL A 135 -30.34 -5.71 25.74
N VAL A 136 -31.09 -5.24 24.76
CA VAL A 136 -32.52 -4.91 24.90
C VAL A 136 -33.35 -5.79 23.98
N TYR A 137 -34.43 -6.37 24.50
CA TYR A 137 -35.40 -7.10 23.69
C TYR A 137 -36.32 -6.13 22.95
N MET A 138 -36.34 -6.20 21.62
CA MET A 138 -37.14 -5.33 20.75
C MET A 138 -38.46 -6.02 20.38
N PRO A 139 -39.63 -5.60 20.94
CA PRO A 139 -40.89 -6.30 20.75
C PRO A 139 -41.38 -6.31 19.30
N LYS A 140 -41.02 -5.28 18.52
CA LYS A 140 -41.44 -5.13 17.11
C LYS A 140 -40.63 -5.99 16.14
N ALA A 141 -39.39 -6.34 16.49
CA ALA A 141 -38.51 -7.18 15.67
C ALA A 141 -38.42 -8.63 16.20
N ASN A 142 -38.97 -8.89 17.40
CA ASN A 142 -38.87 -10.17 18.11
C ASN A 142 -37.42 -10.69 18.24
N GLU A 143 -36.47 -9.77 18.46
CA GLU A 143 -35.04 -10.07 18.55
C GLU A 143 -34.43 -9.38 19.78
N GLN A 144 -33.42 -10.01 20.38
CA GLN A 144 -32.56 -9.37 21.38
C GLN A 144 -31.44 -8.62 20.68
N VAL A 145 -31.42 -7.30 20.84
CA VAL A 145 -30.52 -6.42 20.10
C VAL A 145 -29.50 -5.80 21.05
N LYS A 146 -28.23 -5.82 20.62
CA LYS A 146 -27.15 -5.13 21.32
C LYS A 146 -27.26 -3.63 21.08
N LEU A 147 -27.25 -2.82 22.14
CA LEU A 147 -27.14 -1.37 22.03
C LEU A 147 -25.67 -0.98 21.92
N MET A 148 -25.37 -0.14 20.94
CA MET A 148 -24.04 0.43 20.78
C MET A 148 -23.73 1.33 21.97
N THR A 149 -22.56 1.12 22.59
CA THR A 149 -22.10 1.94 23.72
C THR A 149 -21.51 3.27 23.25
N GLN A 150 -21.31 4.21 24.18
CA GLN A 150 -20.69 5.49 23.85
C GLN A 150 -19.24 5.27 23.38
N SER A 151 -18.51 4.41 24.07
CA SER A 151 -17.15 4.04 23.68
C SER A 151 -17.09 3.33 22.33
N GLU A 152 -18.05 2.44 22.03
CA GLU A 152 -18.15 1.82 20.70
C GLU A 152 -18.46 2.86 19.61
N TRP A 153 -19.32 3.84 19.87
CA TRP A 153 -19.63 4.93 18.94
C TRP A 153 -18.41 5.80 18.64
N MET A 154 -17.64 6.16 19.67
CA MET A 154 -16.49 7.06 19.58
C MET A 154 -15.18 6.39 19.11
N LYS A 155 -15.18 5.07 18.87
CA LYS A 155 -14.03 4.26 18.44
C LYS A 155 -13.23 4.90 17.29
N GLY A 156 -11.90 4.82 17.37
CA GLY A 156 -10.95 5.31 16.35
C GLY A 156 -10.18 6.57 16.72
N CYS A 157 -9.15 6.88 15.91
CA CYS A 157 -8.22 7.98 16.15
C CYS A 157 -8.90 9.37 16.07
N PRO A 158 -8.86 10.21 17.12
CA PRO A 158 -9.46 11.54 17.09
C PRO A 158 -8.71 12.50 16.14
N GLU A 159 -9.44 13.30 15.37
CA GLU A 159 -8.88 14.44 14.62
C GLU A 159 -9.73 15.70 14.82
N GLY A 160 -9.07 16.83 15.05
CA GLY A 160 -9.72 18.12 15.26
C GLY A 160 -10.87 18.09 16.26
N GLY A 161 -12.00 18.68 15.91
CA GLY A 161 -13.20 18.76 16.74
C GLY A 161 -14.15 17.55 16.69
N GLU A 162 -13.82 16.48 15.95
CA GLU A 162 -14.74 15.36 15.66
C GLU A 162 -15.34 14.69 16.91
N GLN A 163 -14.54 14.55 17.98
CA GLN A 163 -14.99 13.90 19.23
C GLN A 163 -16.16 14.66 19.87
N SER A 164 -16.13 16.00 19.82
CA SER A 164 -17.20 16.83 20.37
C SER A 164 -18.53 16.64 19.61
N PHE A 165 -18.47 16.54 18.29
CA PHE A 165 -19.65 16.31 17.45
C PHE A 165 -20.24 14.91 17.65
N LEU A 166 -19.38 13.88 17.77
CA LEU A 166 -19.79 12.50 18.05
C LEU A 166 -20.50 12.40 19.40
N PHE A 167 -19.90 13.01 20.44
CA PHE A 167 -20.47 13.05 21.77
C PHE A 167 -21.82 13.80 21.80
N SER A 168 -21.86 14.99 21.20
CA SER A 168 -23.07 15.82 21.17
C SER A 168 -24.24 15.08 20.51
N LEU A 169 -24.03 14.46 19.34
CA LEU A 169 -25.07 13.73 18.63
C LEU A 169 -25.55 12.50 19.42
N TYR A 170 -24.61 11.75 20.02
CA TYR A 170 -24.93 10.57 20.83
C TYR A 170 -25.76 10.93 22.07
N SER A 171 -25.34 11.96 22.81
CA SER A 171 -26.06 12.44 24.00
C SER A 171 -27.46 12.96 23.64
N GLN A 172 -27.56 13.77 22.58
CA GLN A 172 -28.82 14.37 22.15
C GLN A 172 -29.87 13.33 21.73
N LEU A 173 -29.43 12.20 21.18
CA LEU A 173 -30.32 11.13 20.71
C LEU A 173 -30.55 10.03 21.74
N SER A 174 -29.66 9.88 22.73
CA SER A 174 -29.79 8.86 23.78
C SER A 174 -30.70 9.30 24.93
N GLU A 175 -30.62 10.57 25.36
CA GLU A 175 -31.31 11.06 26.58
C GLU A 175 -32.07 12.38 26.39
N GLY A 176 -32.11 12.92 25.17
CA GLY A 176 -32.76 14.20 24.86
C GLY A 176 -34.29 14.16 24.85
N LYS A 177 -34.94 15.23 25.33
CA LYS A 177 -36.37 15.49 25.05
C LYS A 177 -36.49 16.22 23.71
N CYS A 178 -37.32 15.71 22.81
CA CYS A 178 -37.66 16.36 21.55
C CYS A 178 -38.96 17.17 21.74
N PRO A 179 -38.89 18.51 21.91
CA PRO A 179 -40.09 19.33 21.97
C PRO A 179 -40.77 19.41 20.60
N CYS A 180 -42.08 19.62 20.59
CA CYS A 180 -42.83 19.83 19.36
C CYS A 180 -42.41 21.15 18.68
N PRO A 181 -42.19 21.18 17.34
CA PRO A 181 -41.74 22.38 16.63
C PRO A 181 -42.74 23.54 16.66
N SER A 182 -44.01 23.29 17.01
CA SER A 182 -45.02 24.35 17.14
C SER A 182 -45.15 24.91 18.57
N GLY A 183 -44.24 24.56 19.49
CA GLY A 183 -44.23 25.13 20.84
C GLY A 183 -45.44 24.77 21.71
N CYS A 184 -46.22 23.75 21.36
CA CYS A 184 -47.47 23.39 22.04
C CYS A 184 -47.29 22.68 23.41
N GLY A 185 -46.05 22.61 23.91
CA GLY A 185 -45.70 21.97 25.18
C GLY A 185 -45.73 20.43 25.18
N TYR A 186 -45.92 19.78 24.03
CA TYR A 186 -45.75 18.33 23.88
C TYR A 186 -44.28 18.00 23.61
N SER A 187 -43.69 17.07 24.37
CA SER A 187 -42.32 16.60 24.18
C SER A 187 -42.28 15.08 24.15
N VAL A 188 -41.55 14.51 23.19
CA VAL A 188 -41.28 13.07 23.11
C VAL A 188 -39.91 12.81 23.73
N GLN A 189 -39.82 11.83 24.63
CA GLN A 189 -38.54 11.41 25.20
C GLN A 189 -37.85 10.46 24.22
N ARG A 190 -36.60 10.76 23.87
CA ARG A 190 -35.77 9.88 23.05
C ARG A 190 -35.18 8.80 23.94
N GLN A 191 -35.03 7.59 23.39
CA GLN A 191 -34.34 6.49 24.04
C GLN A 191 -33.15 6.05 23.20
N LYS A 192 -32.06 5.64 23.85
CA LYS A 192 -30.89 5.04 23.19
C LYS A 192 -31.26 3.90 22.23
N SER A 193 -32.27 3.11 22.59
CA SER A 193 -32.81 2.01 21.77
C SER A 193 -33.45 2.45 20.45
N ASP A 194 -33.88 3.71 20.33
CA ASP A 194 -34.54 4.21 19.12
C ASP A 194 -33.56 4.38 17.95
N PHE A 195 -32.29 4.70 18.24
CA PHE A 195 -31.30 5.11 17.24
C PHE A 195 -30.05 4.20 17.19
N PHE A 196 -29.62 3.65 18.33
CA PHE A 196 -28.32 2.97 18.48
C PHE A 196 -28.44 1.45 18.68
N ALA A 197 -29.50 0.85 18.15
CA ALA A 197 -29.72 -0.60 18.20
C ALA A 197 -29.07 -1.33 17.01
N LEU A 198 -28.17 -2.29 17.29
CA LEU A 198 -27.43 -3.07 16.29
C LEU A 198 -28.19 -4.35 15.90
N TYR A 199 -29.15 -4.24 14.99
CA TYR A 199 -29.93 -5.39 14.49
C TYR A 199 -29.07 -6.40 13.72
N SER A 200 -29.59 -7.61 13.53
CA SER A 200 -28.93 -8.65 12.73
C SER A 200 -28.75 -8.29 11.24
N SER A 201 -29.54 -7.36 10.73
CA SER A 201 -29.53 -6.91 9.33
C SER A 201 -29.77 -5.40 9.24
N PHE A 202 -28.97 -4.70 8.42
CA PHE A 202 -29.09 -3.26 8.23
C PHE A 202 -30.44 -2.83 7.61
N PRO A 203 -31.00 -3.54 6.61
CA PRO A 203 -32.38 -3.31 6.17
C PRO A 203 -33.43 -3.33 7.30
N THR A 204 -33.29 -4.24 8.28
CA THR A 204 -34.20 -4.30 9.44
C THR A 204 -34.05 -3.07 10.32
N TYR A 205 -32.82 -2.61 10.56
CA TYR A 205 -32.57 -1.35 11.26
C TYR A 205 -33.25 -0.16 10.57
N ILE A 206 -33.09 -0.05 9.24
CA ILE A 206 -33.70 1.01 8.42
C ILE A 206 -35.23 1.00 8.50
N GLU A 207 -35.86 -0.17 8.43
CA GLU A 207 -37.32 -0.29 8.50
C GLU A 207 -37.86 0.14 9.87
N GLN A 208 -37.19 -0.26 10.95
CA GLN A 208 -37.55 0.16 12.30
C GLN A 208 -37.38 1.67 12.47
N LEU A 209 -36.29 2.22 11.96
CA LEU A 209 -36.01 3.66 12.00
C LEU A 209 -37.09 4.44 11.24
N ARG A 210 -37.48 3.97 10.03
CA ARG A 210 -38.57 4.56 9.23
C ARG A 210 -39.90 4.63 10.00
N GLY A 211 -40.20 3.62 10.82
CA GLY A 211 -41.39 3.59 11.68
C GLY A 211 -41.34 4.50 12.91
N ILE A 212 -40.15 5.01 13.28
CA ILE A 212 -39.94 5.81 14.50
C ILE A 212 -39.74 7.29 14.18
N ILE A 213 -39.08 7.64 13.07
CA ILE A 213 -38.68 9.03 12.74
C ILE A 213 -39.88 9.96 12.59
N ARG A 214 -40.94 9.55 11.87
CA ARG A 214 -42.12 10.38 11.64
C ARG A 214 -43.06 10.27 12.84
N LYS A 215 -43.09 11.30 13.69
CA LYS A 215 -44.01 11.37 14.84
C LYS A 215 -45.07 12.44 14.64
N LYS A 216 -46.31 12.11 15.00
CA LYS A 216 -47.44 13.05 15.07
C LYS A 216 -47.53 13.62 16.47
N CYS A 217 -47.55 14.95 16.57
CA CYS A 217 -47.80 15.61 17.84
C CYS A 217 -49.26 15.39 18.28
N GLN A 218 -49.48 14.87 19.48
CA GLN A 218 -50.83 14.59 20.01
C GLN A 218 -51.66 15.85 20.31
N ARG A 219 -51.02 17.03 20.40
CA ARG A 219 -51.69 18.32 20.64
C ARG A 219 -52.03 19.09 19.36
N CYS A 220 -51.05 19.30 18.47
CA CYS A 220 -51.23 20.13 17.27
C CYS A 220 -51.29 19.31 15.96
N SER A 221 -51.26 17.98 16.02
CA SER A 221 -51.34 17.04 14.90
C SER A 221 -50.31 17.23 13.77
N LYS A 222 -49.30 18.10 13.95
CA LYS A 222 -48.20 18.27 12.99
C LYS A 222 -47.21 17.12 13.08
N GLU A 223 -46.71 16.71 11.92
CA GLU A 223 -45.64 15.73 11.78
C GLU A 223 -44.29 16.42 11.94
N PHE A 224 -43.41 15.79 12.72
CA PHE A 224 -42.06 16.28 12.94
C PHE A 224 -41.08 15.10 12.98
N CYS A 225 -39.81 15.39 12.68
CA CYS A 225 -38.74 14.42 12.71
C CYS A 225 -38.26 14.22 14.15
N LEU A 226 -38.22 12.97 14.63
CA LEU A 226 -37.73 12.67 15.99
C LEU A 226 -36.24 13.02 16.17
N ALA A 227 -35.43 13.02 15.10
CA ALA A 227 -33.99 13.26 15.14
C ALA A 227 -33.60 14.75 15.24
N CYS A 228 -34.11 15.62 14.35
CA CYS A 228 -33.83 17.06 14.41
C CYS A 228 -34.90 17.87 15.15
N GLY A 229 -36.12 17.36 15.32
CA GLY A 229 -37.24 18.08 15.94
C GLY A 229 -37.95 19.07 15.00
N GLU A 230 -37.54 19.15 13.74
CA GLU A 230 -38.12 20.06 12.74
C GLU A 230 -39.42 19.50 12.13
N PRO A 231 -40.31 20.38 11.64
CA PRO A 231 -41.55 19.94 10.98
C PRO A 231 -41.24 19.30 9.63
N ILE A 232 -41.90 18.18 9.35
CA ILE A 232 -41.84 17.55 8.03
C ILE A 232 -42.88 18.24 7.16
N VAL A 233 -42.40 19.09 6.24
CA VAL A 233 -43.27 19.76 5.26
C VAL A 233 -43.32 18.90 4.00
N ASP A 234 -44.49 18.35 3.67
CA ASP A 234 -44.74 17.72 2.37
C ASP A 234 -44.80 18.80 1.28
N GLN A 235 -43.66 19.42 0.97
CA GLN A 235 -43.51 20.16 -0.27
C GLN A 235 -43.26 19.13 -1.38
N GLN A 236 -44.26 19.02 -2.26
CA GLN A 236 -44.34 18.20 -3.47
C GLN A 236 -44.98 16.81 -3.27
N ARG A 237 -46.31 16.81 -3.34
CA ARG A 237 -47.03 15.74 -4.03
C ARG A 237 -46.50 15.69 -5.46
N LEU A 238 -45.62 14.74 -5.76
CA LEU A 238 -45.45 14.03 -7.03
C LEU A 238 -44.39 12.95 -6.77
N ASP A 239 -44.81 11.69 -6.95
CA ASP A 239 -44.13 10.41 -6.73
C ASP A 239 -43.97 9.86 -5.30
N ASP A 240 -44.34 8.58 -5.21
CA ASP A 240 -44.54 7.69 -4.06
C ASP A 240 -43.23 7.29 -3.35
N GLY A 241 -42.24 8.19 -3.26
CA GLY A 241 -40.84 7.82 -2.98
C GLY A 241 -40.00 8.78 -2.14
N SER A 242 -40.57 9.78 -1.44
CA SER A 242 -39.79 10.62 -0.52
C SER A 242 -39.49 9.86 0.78
N ASP A 243 -38.42 9.07 0.79
CA ASP A 243 -37.98 8.36 1.99
C ASP A 243 -37.65 9.37 3.10
N GLY A 244 -38.40 9.31 4.21
CA GLY A 244 -38.25 10.23 5.34
C GLY A 244 -36.89 10.15 6.04
N LEU A 245 -36.05 9.20 5.63
CA LEU A 245 -34.70 8.99 6.12
C LEU A 245 -33.69 10.07 5.66
N PHE A 246 -33.98 10.79 4.57
CA PHE A 246 -33.10 11.88 4.05
C PHE A 246 -33.50 13.28 4.54
N HIS A 247 -34.35 13.38 5.57
CA HIS A 247 -34.89 14.65 6.02
C HIS A 247 -33.85 15.58 6.66
N CYS A 248 -32.92 15.05 7.46
CA CYS A 248 -31.95 15.86 8.20
C CYS A 248 -30.56 15.20 8.28
N SER A 249 -29.54 16.02 8.52
CA SER A 249 -28.13 15.63 8.60
C SER A 249 -27.83 14.74 9.83
N ASN A 250 -28.48 15.01 10.97
CA ASN A 250 -28.38 14.17 12.18
C ASN A 250 -28.75 12.72 11.90
N LEU A 251 -29.80 12.51 11.11
CA LEU A 251 -30.29 11.18 10.77
C LEU A 251 -29.32 10.44 9.85
N GLN A 252 -28.77 11.13 8.86
CA GLN A 252 -27.72 10.58 7.99
C GLN A 252 -26.47 10.20 8.81
N GLY A 253 -26.05 11.03 9.74
CA GLY A 253 -24.92 10.75 10.63
C GLY A 253 -25.13 9.49 11.49
N VAL A 254 -26.33 9.29 12.03
CA VAL A 254 -26.68 8.09 12.81
C VAL A 254 -26.73 6.84 11.94
N ILE A 255 -27.40 6.93 10.78
CA ILE A 255 -27.54 5.80 9.85
C ILE A 255 -26.16 5.33 9.40
N LEU A 256 -25.28 6.27 9.02
CA LEU A 256 -23.91 5.95 8.61
C LEU A 256 -23.07 5.43 9.78
N GLY A 257 -23.18 6.02 10.97
CA GLY A 257 -22.44 5.55 12.14
C GLY A 257 -22.80 4.12 12.56
N VAL A 258 -24.10 3.80 12.62
CA VAL A 258 -24.59 2.45 12.92
C VAL A 258 -24.27 1.48 11.78
N GLY A 259 -24.53 1.88 10.52
CA GLY A 259 -24.27 1.05 9.34
C GLY A 259 -22.79 0.68 9.19
N LEU A 260 -21.89 1.65 9.39
CA LEU A 260 -20.45 1.43 9.34
C LEU A 260 -19.94 0.60 10.54
N ALA A 261 -20.56 0.72 11.72
CA ALA A 261 -20.23 -0.13 12.86
C ALA A 261 -20.63 -1.60 12.60
N MET A 262 -21.81 -1.84 12.03
CA MET A 262 -22.25 -3.17 11.60
C MET A 262 -21.33 -3.75 10.50
N LEU A 263 -20.91 -2.90 9.55
CA LEU A 263 -19.99 -3.29 8.48
C LEU A 263 -18.62 -3.68 9.04
N GLU A 264 -18.08 -2.91 9.99
CA GLU A 264 -16.81 -3.20 10.66
C GLU A 264 -16.87 -4.51 11.46
N GLN A 265 -17.95 -4.74 12.20
CA GLN A 265 -18.18 -6.00 12.92
C GLN A 265 -18.21 -7.19 11.96
N LEU A 266 -18.98 -7.09 10.87
CA LEU A 266 -19.06 -8.16 9.87
C LEU A 266 -17.70 -8.44 9.23
N TYR A 267 -16.92 -7.41 8.89
CA TYR A 267 -15.58 -7.55 8.31
C TYR A 267 -14.61 -8.22 9.29
N HIS A 268 -14.64 -7.83 10.57
CA HIS A 268 -13.78 -8.40 11.60
C HIS A 268 -14.12 -9.87 11.89
N ASP A 269 -15.40 -10.21 11.95
CA ASP A 269 -15.86 -11.59 12.12
C ASP A 269 -15.40 -12.46 10.94
N GLN A 270 -15.44 -11.93 9.71
CA GLN A 270 -14.97 -12.68 8.54
C GLN A 270 -13.46 -12.93 8.58
N THR A 271 -12.66 -11.93 8.98
CA THR A 271 -11.19 -12.02 9.02
C THR A 271 -10.68 -12.86 10.19
N GLN A 272 -11.24 -12.73 11.39
CA GLN A 272 -10.87 -13.57 12.55
C GLN A 272 -11.23 -15.05 12.37
N ASN A 273 -12.38 -15.34 11.76
CA ASN A 273 -12.77 -16.72 11.49
C ASN A 273 -11.79 -17.43 10.54
N VAL A 274 -11.13 -16.71 9.62
CA VAL A 274 -10.08 -17.27 8.75
C VAL A 274 -8.82 -17.64 9.57
N ALA A 275 -8.37 -16.76 10.48
CA ALA A 275 -7.22 -17.03 11.35
C ALA A 275 -7.46 -18.19 12.34
N SER A 276 -8.68 -18.32 12.85
CA SER A 276 -9.03 -19.44 13.74
C SER A 276 -9.12 -20.80 13.02
N SER A 277 -9.32 -20.79 11.70
CA SER A 277 -9.34 -22.02 10.88
C SER A 277 -7.94 -22.52 10.49
N SER A 278 -6.90 -21.68 10.57
CA SER A 278 -5.50 -22.11 10.37
C SER A 278 -4.84 -22.73 11.61
N ASP A 279 -5.33 -22.43 12.82
CA ASP A 279 -4.78 -22.97 14.08
C ASP A 279 -5.62 -24.11 14.72
N GLY A 280 -6.64 -24.59 13.99
CA GLY A 280 -7.58 -25.60 14.45
C GLY A 280 -7.19 -27.07 14.22
N LYS A 281 -5.93 -27.50 14.44
CA LYS A 281 -5.67 -28.95 14.65
C LYS A 281 -6.11 -29.34 16.06
N GLY A 282 -7.43 -29.39 16.25
CA GLY A 282 -8.10 -29.93 17.41
C GLY A 282 -7.72 -31.41 17.60
N ARG A 283 -7.01 -31.67 18.68
CA ARG A 283 -6.65 -32.99 19.20
C ARG A 283 -7.92 -33.81 19.49
N ILE A 284 -8.36 -34.62 18.53
CA ILE A 284 -9.49 -35.54 18.71
C ILE A 284 -9.04 -36.70 19.62
N THR A 285 -9.25 -36.57 20.92
CA THR A 285 -9.26 -37.72 21.84
C THR A 285 -10.59 -38.45 21.71
N LYS A 286 -10.69 -39.39 20.76
CA LYS A 286 -11.79 -40.37 20.73
C LYS A 286 -11.55 -41.44 21.80
N ARG A 287 -12.08 -41.21 23.01
CA ARG A 287 -12.39 -42.28 23.97
C ARG A 287 -13.43 -43.19 23.34
N ARG A 288 -13.03 -44.41 22.99
CA ARG A 288 -13.94 -45.46 22.50
C ARG A 288 -14.58 -46.15 23.71
N LYS A 289 -15.91 -46.09 23.76
CA LYS A 289 -16.79 -46.75 24.73
C LYS A 289 -16.78 -48.26 24.43
N VAL A 290 -16.46 -49.06 25.45
CA VAL A 290 -16.44 -50.53 25.39
C VAL A 290 -17.85 -51.05 25.66
N GLU A 291 -18.36 -51.89 24.77
CA GLU A 291 -19.49 -52.78 25.03
C GLU A 291 -18.97 -54.20 25.23
N THR A 292 -19.41 -54.78 26.34
CA THR A 292 -19.15 -56.12 26.89
C THR A 292 -19.97 -57.21 26.20
N THR A 293 -19.38 -58.38 25.96
CA THR A 293 -19.90 -59.78 26.16
C THR A 293 -18.91 -60.81 25.54
N PRO A 294 -18.95 -62.13 25.88
CA PRO A 294 -18.24 -62.73 27.01
C PRO A 294 -17.20 -63.81 26.60
N ALA A 295 -16.47 -64.29 27.62
CA ALA A 295 -15.35 -65.24 27.60
C ALA A 295 -15.65 -66.64 27.02
N LEU A 296 -14.61 -67.31 26.49
CA LEU A 296 -14.40 -68.78 26.51
C LEU A 296 -12.89 -69.13 26.32
N ASP A 297 -12.51 -70.28 26.88
CA ASP A 297 -11.20 -70.83 27.30
C ASP A 297 -10.20 -71.35 26.23
N GLY A 298 -8.97 -71.66 26.69
CA GLY A 298 -8.03 -72.71 26.19
C GLY A 298 -6.71 -72.16 25.61
N ASP A 299 -5.54 -72.33 26.25
CA ASP A 299 -4.58 -73.47 26.20
C ASP A 299 -4.10 -73.78 24.76
N GLU A 300 -2.86 -74.04 24.35
CA GLU A 300 -1.56 -74.42 24.92
C GLU A 300 -0.52 -74.36 23.74
N ASP A 301 0.77 -74.24 24.08
CA ASP A 301 1.98 -74.84 23.47
C ASP A 301 2.41 -74.75 21.97
N ASP A 302 3.67 -74.30 21.82
CA ASP A 302 4.83 -74.89 21.12
C ASP A 302 4.69 -75.53 19.71
N ASP A 303 5.47 -75.06 18.71
CA ASP A 303 6.37 -75.96 17.96
C ASP A 303 7.39 -75.28 17.02
N ASN A 304 8.46 -76.04 16.81
CA ASN A 304 9.82 -75.68 16.39
C ASN A 304 10.12 -76.08 14.91
N TYR A 305 10.82 -75.21 14.17
CA TYR A 305 12.03 -75.49 13.33
C TYR A 305 12.05 -76.24 11.95
N LEU A 306 12.99 -75.76 11.09
CA LEU A 306 13.66 -76.32 9.85
C LEU A 306 12.88 -76.28 8.49
N THR A 307 13.37 -75.85 7.30
CA THR A 307 14.60 -75.20 6.72
C THR A 307 14.34 -74.89 5.19
N PRO A 308 15.25 -74.30 4.37
CA PRO A 308 14.98 -73.36 3.24
C PRO A 308 15.23 -74.03 1.83
N PRO A 309 15.48 -73.38 0.65
CA PRO A 309 15.83 -71.98 0.26
C PRO A 309 14.96 -71.42 -0.91
N ALA A 310 15.10 -70.23 -1.53
CA ALA A 310 16.17 -69.25 -1.71
C ALA A 310 15.64 -67.86 -2.20
N GLN A 311 16.48 -66.83 -2.03
CA GLN A 311 16.63 -65.57 -2.79
C GLN A 311 15.55 -64.46 -2.76
N GLY A 312 15.95 -63.29 -2.21
CA GLY A 312 15.32 -61.99 -2.47
C GLY A 312 15.64 -60.94 -1.40
N LYS A 313 16.38 -59.89 -1.76
CA LYS A 313 16.96 -58.87 -0.87
C LYS A 313 15.90 -58.01 -0.16
N LYS A 314 16.16 -57.66 1.12
CA LYS A 314 15.40 -56.68 1.92
C LYS A 314 15.48 -55.28 1.30
N LEU A 315 14.33 -54.59 1.22
CA LEU A 315 14.25 -53.14 1.12
C LEU A 315 13.51 -52.57 2.33
N LYS A 316 14.13 -51.55 2.92
CA LYS A 316 13.60 -50.65 3.95
C LYS A 316 12.35 -49.97 3.40
N ILE A 317 11.29 -49.94 4.20
CA ILE A 317 10.09 -49.14 3.94
C ILE A 317 10.50 -47.67 4.08
N GLY A 318 10.76 -47.05 2.94
CA GLY A 318 10.90 -45.62 2.78
C GLY A 318 9.53 -44.96 2.64
N ILE A 319 9.47 -43.71 3.06
CA ILE A 319 8.33 -42.81 2.92
C ILE A 319 8.35 -42.32 1.46
N GLY A 320 7.77 -43.12 0.55
CA GLY A 320 7.60 -42.75 -0.85
C GLY A 320 6.25 -42.07 -1.06
N TYR A 321 6.27 -40.76 -1.32
CA TYR A 321 5.16 -40.07 -1.97
C TYR A 321 5.26 -40.38 -3.47
N ALA A 322 4.60 -41.45 -3.90
CA ALA A 322 4.33 -41.71 -5.31
C ALA A 322 3.09 -40.91 -5.71
N GLY A 323 3.26 -40.01 -6.66
CA GLY A 323 2.16 -39.28 -7.27
C GLY A 323 1.27 -40.23 -8.07
N ASP A 324 0.02 -40.35 -7.65
CA ASP A 324 -1.17 -40.38 -8.52
C ASP A 324 -2.42 -40.31 -7.62
N GLN A 325 -2.59 -39.18 -6.92
CA GLN A 325 -3.88 -38.83 -6.34
C GLN A 325 -4.26 -37.48 -6.95
N LYS A 326 -5.35 -37.46 -7.71
CA LYS A 326 -6.12 -36.22 -7.89
C LYS A 326 -6.28 -35.61 -6.51
N GLU A 327 -5.62 -34.48 -6.26
CA GLU A 327 -5.81 -33.73 -5.02
C GLU A 327 -7.32 -33.52 -4.83
N ASP A 328 -7.83 -33.89 -3.66
CA ASP A 328 -9.25 -33.73 -3.34
C ASP A 328 -9.57 -32.23 -3.21
N THR A 329 -9.86 -31.59 -4.34
CA THR A 329 -10.13 -30.15 -4.44
C THR A 329 -11.49 -29.76 -3.85
N THR A 330 -12.26 -30.72 -3.33
CA THR A 330 -13.57 -30.47 -2.70
C THR A 330 -13.46 -29.53 -1.51
N GLY A 331 -12.44 -29.68 -0.65
CA GLY A 331 -12.21 -28.79 0.48
C GLY A 331 -11.82 -27.36 0.09
N GLN A 332 -11.04 -27.19 -0.99
CA GLN A 332 -10.70 -25.87 -1.52
C GLN A 332 -11.90 -25.20 -2.17
N ALA A 333 -12.72 -25.96 -2.92
CA ALA A 333 -13.93 -25.46 -3.54
C ALA A 333 -14.99 -25.05 -2.51
N GLU A 334 -15.15 -25.82 -1.43
CA GLU A 334 -16.04 -25.48 -0.32
C GLU A 334 -15.56 -24.24 0.44
N ALA A 335 -14.24 -24.12 0.69
CA ALA A 335 -13.66 -22.92 1.29
C ALA A 335 -13.87 -21.67 0.42
N LEU A 336 -13.65 -21.77 -0.90
CA LEU A 336 -13.91 -20.69 -1.86
C LEU A 336 -15.40 -20.33 -1.94
N ALA A 337 -16.30 -21.30 -1.90
CA ALA A 337 -17.74 -21.05 -1.90
C ALA A 337 -18.19 -20.34 -0.61
N ASN A 338 -17.67 -20.76 0.54
CA ASN A 338 -17.92 -20.10 1.83
C ASN A 338 -17.35 -18.67 1.85
N GLN A 339 -16.19 -18.44 1.23
CA GLN A 339 -15.62 -17.10 1.07
C GLN A 339 -16.51 -16.21 0.19
N ARG A 340 -16.96 -16.72 -0.97
CA ARG A 340 -17.89 -15.98 -1.85
C ARG A 340 -19.19 -15.60 -1.14
N GLN A 341 -19.77 -16.51 -0.36
CA GLN A 341 -20.98 -16.22 0.40
C GLN A 341 -20.77 -15.12 1.46
N LYS A 342 -19.60 -15.09 2.09
CA LYS A 342 -19.21 -14.03 3.04
C LYS A 342 -19.02 -12.69 2.32
N ASP A 343 -18.34 -12.70 1.18
CA ASP A 343 -18.11 -11.52 0.35
C ASP A 343 -19.42 -10.96 -0.22
N GLU A 344 -20.37 -11.80 -0.64
CA GLU A 344 -21.71 -11.37 -1.06
C GLU A 344 -22.49 -10.68 0.07
N LYS A 345 -22.41 -11.21 1.30
CA LYS A 345 -23.03 -10.56 2.46
C LYS A 345 -22.38 -9.22 2.77
N LEU A 346 -21.05 -9.15 2.68
CA LEU A 346 -20.30 -7.91 2.91
C LEU A 346 -20.64 -6.86 1.85
N GLY A 347 -20.60 -7.24 0.57
CA GLY A 347 -20.97 -6.38 -0.56
C GLY A 347 -22.42 -5.91 -0.48
N GLY A 348 -23.36 -6.79 -0.12
CA GLY A 348 -24.77 -6.41 0.08
C GLY A 348 -24.96 -5.41 1.22
N LEU A 349 -24.22 -5.54 2.32
CA LEU A 349 -24.24 -4.55 3.40
C LEU A 349 -23.60 -3.22 2.97
N MET A 350 -22.46 -3.26 2.27
CA MET A 350 -21.83 -2.06 1.71
C MET A 350 -22.77 -1.32 0.76
N GLN A 351 -23.47 -2.04 -0.12
CA GLN A 351 -24.45 -1.48 -1.04
C GLN A 351 -25.61 -0.83 -0.27
N ALA A 352 -26.15 -1.51 0.74
CA ALA A 352 -27.26 -0.98 1.54
C ALA A 352 -26.87 0.30 2.30
N VAL A 353 -25.65 0.37 2.85
CA VAL A 353 -25.14 1.58 3.53
C VAL A 353 -24.80 2.68 2.52
N ARG A 354 -24.28 2.34 1.33
CA ARG A 354 -23.94 3.29 0.23
C ARG A 354 -25.10 4.20 -0.12
N VAL A 355 -26.33 3.67 -0.11
CA VAL A 355 -27.56 4.42 -0.40
C VAL A 355 -27.71 5.65 0.51
N TYR A 356 -27.13 5.66 1.71
CA TYR A 356 -27.24 6.79 2.64
C TYR A 356 -26.02 7.72 2.65
N LEU A 357 -24.98 7.43 1.86
CA LEU A 357 -23.82 8.32 1.70
C LEU A 357 -24.23 9.65 1.06
N PRO A 358 -23.68 10.80 1.51
CA PRO A 358 -23.92 12.09 0.88
C PRO A 358 -23.67 12.04 -0.63
N SER A 359 -24.71 12.34 -1.42
CA SER A 359 -24.58 12.35 -2.89
C SER A 359 -25.54 13.38 -3.49
N LEU A 360 -24.99 14.28 -4.30
CA LEU A 360 -25.76 15.29 -5.02
C LEU A 360 -26.42 14.73 -6.29
N HIS A 361 -25.93 13.60 -6.79
CA HIS A 361 -26.33 12.98 -8.07
C HIS A 361 -27.34 11.84 -7.91
N ARG A 362 -28.18 11.87 -6.88
CA ARG A 362 -29.24 10.86 -6.67
C ARG A 362 -30.31 10.95 -7.76
N GLN A 363 -30.95 9.81 -8.04
CA GLN A 363 -32.16 9.77 -8.88
C GLN A 363 -33.28 10.56 -8.17
N GLY A 364 -33.68 11.69 -8.75
CA GLY A 364 -34.61 12.65 -8.14
C GLY A 364 -33.96 13.90 -7.52
N GLY A 365 -32.63 14.09 -7.69
CA GLY A 365 -31.88 15.24 -7.20
C GLY A 365 -31.38 15.11 -5.74
N GLY A 366 -30.40 15.94 -5.36
CA GLY A 366 -29.85 15.97 -4.01
C GLY A 366 -30.91 16.30 -2.95
N ARG A 367 -30.87 15.61 -1.79
CA ARG A 367 -31.78 15.83 -0.66
C ARG A 367 -31.17 16.81 0.35
N THR A 368 -31.97 17.29 1.30
CA THR A 368 -31.52 18.24 2.34
C THR A 368 -30.34 17.73 3.14
N SER A 369 -30.29 16.43 3.44
CA SER A 369 -29.14 15.80 4.12
C SER A 369 -27.87 15.77 3.27
N ASP A 370 -27.97 15.79 1.93
CA ASP A 370 -26.80 15.72 1.05
C ASP A 370 -26.08 17.06 0.92
N TYR A 371 -26.79 18.18 0.99
CA TYR A 371 -26.14 19.51 0.94
C TYR A 371 -25.46 19.91 2.26
N LEU A 372 -25.92 19.35 3.39
CA LEU A 372 -25.43 19.68 4.72
C LEU A 372 -25.04 18.41 5.46
N VAL A 373 -23.88 17.85 5.10
CA VAL A 373 -23.36 16.63 5.73
C VAL A 373 -23.02 16.91 7.20
N HIS A 374 -23.52 16.07 8.10
CA HIS A 374 -23.19 16.19 9.52
C HIS A 374 -21.73 15.78 9.77
N PRO A 375 -20.94 16.51 10.59
CA PRO A 375 -19.54 16.17 10.86
C PRO A 375 -19.30 14.74 11.39
N THR A 376 -20.27 14.15 12.10
CA THR A 376 -20.19 12.75 12.55
C THR A 376 -20.20 11.73 11.42
N ALA A 377 -20.87 12.03 10.29
CA ALA A 377 -20.82 11.18 9.10
C ALA A 377 -19.40 11.12 8.55
N LEU A 378 -18.75 12.28 8.43
CA LEU A 378 -17.35 12.40 7.99
C LEU A 378 -16.42 11.62 8.93
N ALA A 379 -16.59 11.81 10.25
CA ALA A 379 -15.78 11.14 11.26
C ALA A 379 -15.91 9.61 11.19
N HIS A 380 -17.14 9.07 11.04
CA HIS A 380 -17.32 7.62 10.93
C HIS A 380 -16.78 7.04 9.62
N LEU A 381 -16.92 7.75 8.51
CA LEU A 381 -16.33 7.34 7.23
C LEU A 381 -14.80 7.27 7.35
N ARG A 382 -14.18 8.30 7.92
CA ARG A 382 -12.73 8.35 8.13
C ARG A 382 -12.23 7.27 9.09
N ARG A 383 -12.92 7.04 10.21
CA ARG A 383 -12.46 6.11 11.26
C ARG A 383 -12.77 4.64 10.96
N ARG A 384 -13.89 4.34 10.29
CA ARG A 384 -14.34 2.95 10.06
C ARG A 384 -14.18 2.50 8.62
N PHE A 385 -14.72 3.26 7.66
CA PHE A 385 -14.68 2.87 6.25
C PHE A 385 -13.25 2.85 5.70
N ASN A 386 -12.44 3.90 5.97
CA ASN A 386 -11.08 3.94 5.47
C ASN A 386 -10.22 2.77 5.97
N ASN A 387 -10.43 2.28 7.20
CA ASN A 387 -9.73 1.11 7.70
C ASN A 387 -10.06 -0.16 6.89
N ILE A 388 -11.34 -0.38 6.59
CA ILE A 388 -11.80 -1.50 5.76
C ILE A 388 -11.27 -1.37 4.33
N CYS A 389 -11.42 -0.18 3.73
CA CYS A 389 -10.90 0.14 2.40
C CYS A 389 -9.40 -0.15 2.31
N SER A 390 -8.64 0.32 3.30
CA SER A 390 -7.21 0.14 3.35
C SER A 390 -6.79 -1.33 3.48
N SER A 391 -7.49 -2.09 4.32
CA SER A 391 -7.24 -3.52 4.50
C SER A 391 -7.58 -4.33 3.24
N LEU A 392 -8.61 -3.95 2.49
CA LEU A 392 -8.93 -4.58 1.20
C LEU A 392 -7.88 -4.24 0.13
N LEU A 393 -7.55 -2.96 -0.04
CA LEU A 393 -6.63 -2.53 -1.11
C LEU A 393 -5.17 -2.95 -0.89
N ARG A 394 -4.73 -3.21 0.36
CA ARG A 394 -3.35 -3.63 0.65
C ARG A 394 -3.08 -5.12 0.59
N ASN A 395 -4.05 -5.94 1.00
CA ASN A 395 -3.78 -7.35 1.33
C ASN A 395 -4.03 -8.30 0.17
N ASP A 396 -4.90 -7.93 -0.77
CA ASP A 396 -5.31 -8.83 -1.85
C ASP A 396 -4.44 -8.64 -3.10
N SER A 397 -4.18 -9.73 -3.82
CA SER A 397 -3.62 -9.65 -5.17
C SER A 397 -4.71 -9.27 -6.18
N LEU A 398 -4.35 -8.71 -7.34
CA LEU A 398 -5.30 -8.39 -8.42
C LEU A 398 -6.22 -9.57 -8.80
N THR A 399 -5.74 -10.81 -8.64
CA THR A 399 -6.54 -12.01 -8.89
C THR A 399 -7.53 -12.30 -7.79
N ASP A 400 -7.12 -12.18 -6.53
CA ASP A 400 -8.03 -12.34 -5.41
C ASP A 400 -9.12 -11.27 -5.49
N MET A 401 -8.76 -10.04 -5.87
CA MET A 401 -9.72 -8.97 -6.15
C MET A 401 -10.71 -9.34 -7.26
N SER A 402 -10.22 -9.94 -8.36
CA SER A 402 -11.07 -10.39 -9.47
C SER A 402 -12.00 -11.54 -9.08
N ASP A 403 -11.59 -12.40 -8.15
CA ASP A 403 -12.43 -13.48 -7.63
C ASP A 403 -13.46 -13.00 -6.60
N ARG A 404 -13.09 -11.96 -5.85
CA ARG A 404 -13.93 -11.24 -4.88
C ARG A 404 -14.60 -10.00 -5.49
N SER A 405 -14.86 -10.02 -6.80
CA SER A 405 -15.27 -8.83 -7.56
C SER A 405 -16.53 -8.15 -7.03
N SER A 406 -17.43 -8.88 -6.36
CA SER A 406 -18.64 -8.32 -5.75
C SER A 406 -18.34 -7.25 -4.69
N VAL A 407 -17.36 -7.48 -3.83
CA VAL A 407 -16.95 -6.52 -2.78
C VAL A 407 -16.17 -5.36 -3.39
N TYR A 408 -15.25 -5.64 -4.32
CA TYR A 408 -14.42 -4.62 -4.94
C TYR A 408 -15.20 -3.67 -5.86
N PHE A 409 -16.21 -4.17 -6.59
CA PHE A 409 -17.09 -3.30 -7.36
C PHE A 409 -17.86 -2.35 -6.45
N GLU A 410 -18.42 -2.83 -5.34
CA GLU A 410 -19.05 -1.93 -4.37
C GLU A 410 -18.04 -0.99 -3.71
N LEU A 411 -16.80 -1.42 -3.46
CA LEU A 411 -15.75 -0.53 -2.96
C LEU A 411 -15.42 0.60 -3.95
N PHE A 412 -15.30 0.29 -5.24
CA PHE A 412 -15.05 1.28 -6.28
C PHE A 412 -16.19 2.30 -6.40
N GLU A 413 -17.44 1.82 -6.32
CA GLU A 413 -18.61 2.68 -6.29
C GLU A 413 -18.65 3.59 -5.05
N TRP A 414 -18.21 3.09 -3.89
CA TRP A 414 -18.04 3.89 -2.68
C TRP A 414 -17.01 5.00 -2.89
N LEU A 415 -15.84 4.69 -3.47
CA LEU A 415 -14.79 5.66 -3.73
C LEU A 415 -15.24 6.73 -4.75
N GLU A 416 -15.93 6.32 -5.82
CA GLU A 416 -16.56 7.26 -6.77
C GLU A 416 -17.60 8.15 -6.08
N THR A 417 -18.41 7.62 -5.16
CA THR A 417 -19.41 8.41 -4.43
C THR A 417 -18.73 9.43 -3.51
N ILE A 418 -17.67 9.04 -2.82
CA ILE A 418 -16.87 9.91 -1.93
C ILE A 418 -16.17 11.01 -2.73
N SER A 419 -15.60 10.70 -3.90
CA SER A 419 -14.89 11.68 -4.73
C SER A 419 -15.81 12.73 -5.37
N ASN A 420 -17.08 12.41 -5.59
CA ASN A 420 -18.08 13.31 -6.17
C ASN A 420 -18.62 14.37 -5.19
N HIS A 421 -18.31 14.27 -3.90
CA HIS A 421 -18.89 15.16 -2.89
C HIS A 421 -17.81 16.06 -2.26
N GLU A 422 -18.02 17.37 -2.28
CA GLU A 422 -17.04 18.38 -1.86
C GLU A 422 -16.47 18.16 -0.44
N ALA A 423 -17.34 17.87 0.54
CA ALA A 423 -16.94 17.61 1.93
C ALA A 423 -16.21 16.27 2.13
N LEU A 424 -16.36 15.31 1.21
CA LEU A 424 -15.78 13.97 1.31
C LEU A 424 -14.53 13.80 0.45
N ALA A 425 -14.42 14.56 -0.64
CA ALA A 425 -13.33 14.47 -1.61
C ALA A 425 -11.94 14.58 -0.96
N SER A 426 -11.78 15.42 0.08
CA SER A 426 -10.53 15.56 0.82
C SER A 426 -10.04 14.24 1.44
N MET A 427 -10.95 13.34 1.83
CA MET A 427 -10.60 12.05 2.42
C MET A 427 -9.87 11.11 1.45
N MET A 428 -9.99 11.32 0.14
CA MET A 428 -9.30 10.50 -0.87
C MET A 428 -7.79 10.69 -0.84
N ALA A 429 -7.33 11.86 -0.41
CA ALA A 429 -5.93 12.24 -0.32
C ALA A 429 -5.36 12.14 1.10
N MET A 430 -6.21 12.01 2.12
CA MET A 430 -5.77 11.99 3.52
C MET A 430 -5.11 10.66 3.89
N PRO A 431 -4.01 10.68 4.68
CA PRO A 431 -3.45 9.48 5.28
C PRO A 431 -4.48 8.75 6.16
N ILE A 432 -4.49 7.42 6.08
CA ILE A 432 -5.38 6.58 6.89
C ILE A 432 -4.64 6.20 8.17
N MET A 433 -5.17 6.57 9.32
CA MET A 433 -4.64 6.16 10.62
C MET A 433 -5.02 4.70 10.90
N VAL A 434 -4.04 3.79 10.86
CA VAL A 434 -4.25 2.35 11.06
C VAL A 434 -3.65 1.91 12.39
N ALA A 435 -4.37 1.04 13.10
CA ALA A 435 -3.92 0.50 14.38
C ALA A 435 -2.78 -0.50 14.16
N THR A 436 -1.56 -0.15 14.56
CA THR A 436 -0.36 -1.00 14.45
C THR A 436 -0.17 -1.89 15.67
N SER A 437 -0.50 -1.41 16.88
CA SER A 437 -0.39 -2.22 18.09
C SER A 437 -1.51 -1.96 19.10
N VAL A 438 -1.95 -3.03 19.78
CA VAL A 438 -2.99 -2.97 20.82
C VAL A 438 -2.39 -3.54 22.11
N LYS A 439 -2.23 -2.70 23.13
CA LYS A 439 -1.83 -3.10 24.47
C LYS A 439 -3.06 -3.12 25.38
N THR A 440 -3.38 -4.28 25.94
CA THR A 440 -4.46 -4.40 26.92
C THR A 440 -3.95 -4.07 28.31
N ASN A 441 -4.43 -2.97 28.90
CA ASN A 441 -4.14 -2.59 30.26
C ASN A 441 -5.27 -3.08 31.17
N THR A 442 -4.95 -3.95 32.11
CA THR A 442 -5.90 -4.37 33.14
C THR A 442 -5.71 -3.50 34.38
N LEU A 443 -6.67 -2.62 34.67
CA LEU A 443 -6.67 -1.84 35.90
C LEU A 443 -6.97 -2.74 37.12
N LYS A 444 -6.32 -2.43 38.25
CA LYS A 444 -6.65 -3.03 39.55
C LYS A 444 -8.04 -2.56 40.00
N LYS A 445 -8.80 -3.48 40.61
CA LYS A 445 -10.17 -3.29 41.12
C LYS A 445 -10.41 -1.92 41.76
N SER A 446 -11.45 -1.22 41.29
CA SER A 446 -12.06 -0.09 41.99
C SER A 446 -12.69 -0.55 43.32
N SER A 447 -12.63 0.30 44.35
CA SER A 447 -13.12 0.03 45.71
C SER A 447 -14.64 -0.13 45.83
N ASN A 448 -15.41 0.11 44.76
CA ASN A 448 -16.87 0.17 44.78
C ASN A 448 -17.60 -0.90 43.96
N GLY A 449 -17.04 -2.12 43.83
CA GLY A 449 -17.79 -3.28 43.35
C GLY A 449 -18.30 -3.22 41.91
N SER A 450 -17.92 -2.22 41.11
CA SER A 450 -18.13 -2.19 39.67
C SER A 450 -17.18 -3.16 38.97
N PRO A 451 -17.61 -3.82 37.88
CA PRO A 451 -16.74 -4.69 37.09
C PRO A 451 -15.51 -3.90 36.59
N PRO A 452 -14.34 -4.54 36.45
CA PRO A 452 -13.12 -3.86 36.06
C PRO A 452 -13.25 -3.32 34.62
N LEU A 453 -13.18 -2.00 34.47
CA LEU A 453 -13.04 -1.33 33.18
C LEU A 453 -11.76 -1.85 32.50
N ARG A 454 -11.89 -2.41 31.30
CA ARG A 454 -10.75 -2.83 30.49
C ARG A 454 -10.37 -1.68 29.59
N GLU A 455 -9.14 -1.18 29.74
CA GLU A 455 -8.59 -0.15 28.88
C GLU A 455 -7.67 -0.79 27.85
N ARG A 456 -7.77 -0.36 26.59
CA ARG A 456 -6.87 -0.77 25.51
C ARG A 456 -6.15 0.47 25.00
N THR A 457 -4.83 0.48 25.10
CA THR A 457 -4.01 1.50 24.44
C THR A 457 -3.71 1.02 23.02
N ILE A 458 -4.22 1.74 22.03
CA ILE A 458 -4.02 1.46 20.61
C ILE A 458 -3.07 2.52 20.04
N VAL A 459 -2.01 2.06 19.38
CA VAL A 459 -1.08 2.93 18.64
C VAL A 459 -1.53 2.95 17.19
N TYR A 460 -1.90 4.12 16.69
CA TYR A 460 -2.22 4.39 15.31
C TYR A 460 -1.02 5.00 14.59
N GLU A 461 -0.73 4.52 13.38
CA GLU A 461 0.28 5.08 12.49
C GLU A 461 -0.35 5.52 11.16
N GLY A 462 0.15 6.63 10.63
CA GLY A 462 -0.24 7.17 9.34
C GLY A 462 0.12 6.20 8.22
N SER A 463 -0.82 6.01 7.30
CA SER A 463 -0.63 5.12 6.16
C SER A 463 -1.18 5.73 4.88
N SER A 464 -0.81 5.19 3.72
CA SER A 464 -1.21 5.71 2.40
C SER A 464 -2.73 5.93 2.29
N GLY A 465 -3.12 7.04 1.66
CA GLY A 465 -4.51 7.42 1.45
C GLY A 465 -5.24 6.48 0.45
N PRO A 466 -6.58 6.52 0.38
CA PRO A 466 -7.36 5.65 -0.51
C PRO A 466 -6.94 5.75 -1.99
N ARG A 467 -6.71 6.96 -2.51
CA ARG A 467 -6.28 7.16 -3.91
C ARG A 467 -4.85 6.65 -4.16
N GLU A 468 -3.98 6.76 -3.16
CA GLU A 468 -2.59 6.28 -3.22
C GLU A 468 -2.52 4.75 -3.23
N LEU A 469 -3.30 4.09 -2.37
CA LEU A 469 -3.45 2.64 -2.35
C LEU A 469 -4.05 2.13 -3.67
N MET A 470 -5.02 2.86 -4.22
CA MET A 470 -5.63 2.52 -5.51
C MET A 470 -4.64 2.67 -6.66
N GLU A 471 -3.71 3.63 -6.62
CA GLU A 471 -2.73 3.82 -7.69
C GLU A 471 -1.83 2.59 -7.86
N ALA A 472 -1.42 1.95 -6.77
CA ALA A 472 -0.66 0.70 -6.84
C ALA A 472 -1.43 -0.40 -7.61
N ILE A 473 -2.75 -0.46 -7.45
CA ILE A 473 -3.63 -1.41 -8.14
C ILE A 473 -3.85 -0.98 -9.60
N VAL A 474 -3.95 0.33 -9.88
CA VAL A 474 -4.01 0.88 -11.25
C VAL A 474 -2.77 0.51 -12.04
N ILE A 475 -1.58 0.64 -11.43
CA ILE A 475 -0.30 0.20 -11.98
C ILE A 475 -0.34 -1.29 -12.32
N GLN A 476 -0.80 -2.12 -11.38
CA GLN A 476 -0.94 -3.57 -11.57
C GLN A 476 -1.94 -3.91 -12.69
N ALA A 477 -3.07 -3.20 -12.74
CA ALA A 477 -4.10 -3.39 -13.75
C ALA A 477 -3.59 -3.03 -15.14
N ASN A 478 -2.86 -1.92 -15.30
CA ASN A 478 -2.21 -1.53 -16.55
C ASN A 478 -1.19 -2.58 -17.01
N ALA A 479 -0.35 -3.07 -16.09
CA ALA A 479 0.62 -4.12 -16.37
C ALA A 479 -0.04 -5.44 -16.82
N ALA A 480 -1.15 -5.80 -16.16
CA ALA A 480 -1.94 -6.97 -16.51
C ALA A 480 -2.64 -6.81 -17.87
N MET A 481 -3.22 -5.64 -18.15
CA MET A 481 -3.87 -5.34 -19.45
C MET A 481 -2.89 -5.46 -20.61
N LYS A 482 -1.69 -4.88 -20.46
CA LYS A 482 -0.62 -4.99 -21.47
C LYS A 482 -0.22 -6.44 -21.78
N SER A 483 -0.36 -7.33 -20.80
CA SER A 483 -0.09 -8.76 -20.95
C SER A 483 -1.26 -9.55 -21.57
N LEU A 484 -2.50 -9.09 -21.33
CA LEU A 484 -3.72 -9.74 -21.82
C LEU A 484 -4.08 -9.31 -23.25
N GLU A 485 -3.74 -8.08 -23.65
CA GLU A 485 -4.05 -7.50 -24.96
C GLU A 485 -3.05 -7.85 -26.07
N GLY A 486 -2.19 -8.85 -25.88
CA GLY A 486 -1.04 -9.20 -26.74
C GLY A 486 -1.23 -8.91 -28.24
N VAL A 487 -0.22 -8.27 -28.85
CA VAL A 487 -0.07 -7.87 -30.27
C VAL A 487 -1.40 -7.76 -31.04
N LYS A 488 -2.04 -6.58 -30.97
CA LYS A 488 -2.87 -6.14 -32.09
C LYS A 488 -1.93 -5.89 -33.28
N PRO A 489 -2.09 -6.55 -34.44
CA PRO A 489 -1.45 -6.05 -35.64
C PRO A 489 -1.95 -4.62 -35.86
N ALA A 490 -1.03 -3.70 -36.14
CA ALA A 490 -1.37 -2.30 -36.33
C ALA A 490 -2.51 -2.17 -37.35
N GLU A 491 -3.64 -1.58 -36.96
CA GLU A 491 -4.66 -1.15 -37.91
C GLU A 491 -4.05 -0.05 -38.78
N MET A 492 -3.52 -0.43 -39.94
CA MET A 492 -3.26 0.54 -40.99
C MET A 492 -4.59 1.13 -41.43
N ALA A 493 -4.72 2.45 -41.33
CA ALA A 493 -5.80 3.20 -41.95
C ALA A 493 -5.95 2.74 -43.41
N PRO A 494 -7.17 2.51 -43.91
CA PRO A 494 -7.36 2.06 -45.27
C PRO A 494 -6.88 3.16 -46.23
N THR A 495 -5.69 3.01 -46.79
CA THR A 495 -5.29 3.75 -47.98
C THR A 495 -6.30 3.46 -49.08
N GLU A 496 -7.03 4.48 -49.51
CA GLU A 496 -7.95 4.41 -50.63
C GLU A 496 -7.20 3.97 -51.89
N MET A 497 -7.35 2.69 -52.26
CA MET A 497 -6.87 2.18 -53.55
C MET A 497 -7.72 2.77 -54.68
N THR A 498 -7.06 3.33 -55.68
CA THR A 498 -7.69 3.81 -56.92
C THR A 498 -8.27 2.66 -57.74
N GLU A 499 -9.35 2.94 -58.50
CA GLU A 499 -10.13 2.00 -59.32
C GLU A 499 -9.32 1.09 -60.27
N GLU A 500 -8.10 1.48 -60.63
CA GLU A 500 -7.24 0.74 -61.55
C GLU A 500 -6.55 -0.47 -60.89
N GLN A 501 -6.29 -0.43 -59.57
CA GLN A 501 -5.67 -1.55 -58.85
C GLN A 501 -6.67 -2.67 -58.50
N LYS A 502 -7.99 -2.41 -58.57
CA LYS A 502 -9.05 -3.42 -58.33
C LYS A 502 -9.31 -4.36 -59.51
N ARG A 503 -8.80 -4.08 -60.71
CA ARG A 503 -9.08 -4.90 -61.92
C ARG A 503 -8.06 -6.02 -62.18
N VAL A 504 -6.94 -6.08 -61.47
CA VAL A 504 -5.83 -7.02 -61.80
C VAL A 504 -5.76 -8.26 -60.89
N THR A 505 -6.45 -8.29 -59.75
CA THR A 505 -6.33 -9.40 -58.77
C THR A 505 -7.49 -10.41 -58.76
N ASN A 506 -8.33 -10.44 -59.80
CA ASN A 506 -9.52 -11.32 -59.80
C ASN A 506 -9.27 -12.77 -60.26
N ASP A 507 -8.02 -13.19 -60.48
CA ASP A 507 -7.66 -14.57 -60.81
C ASP A 507 -6.59 -15.11 -59.86
N THR A 508 -6.99 -15.52 -58.66
CA THR A 508 -6.45 -16.69 -57.96
C THR A 508 -7.32 -16.98 -56.73
N LYS A 509 -8.18 -17.99 -56.87
CA LYS A 509 -9.06 -18.50 -55.82
C LYS A 509 -8.24 -19.30 -54.80
N GLY A 510 -7.65 -18.63 -53.81
CA GLY A 510 -7.00 -19.22 -52.63
C GLY A 510 -7.79 -18.90 -51.37
N LYS A 511 -8.07 -19.90 -50.53
CA LYS A 511 -8.81 -19.77 -49.26
C LYS A 511 -8.21 -18.68 -48.37
N ALA A 512 -8.88 -17.53 -48.26
CA ALA A 512 -8.69 -16.61 -47.16
C ALA A 512 -9.11 -17.32 -45.87
N LYS A 513 -8.13 -17.65 -45.04
CA LYS A 513 -8.33 -18.09 -43.67
C LYS A 513 -8.68 -16.81 -42.89
N GLU A 514 -9.95 -16.61 -42.58
CA GLU A 514 -10.39 -15.56 -41.64
C GLU A 514 -9.53 -15.66 -40.38
N VAL A 515 -8.77 -14.60 -40.09
CA VAL A 515 -8.10 -14.44 -38.79
C VAL A 515 -9.21 -14.07 -37.81
N ALA A 516 -9.89 -15.09 -37.30
CA ALA A 516 -10.75 -14.94 -36.14
C ALA A 516 -9.85 -14.55 -34.96
N THR A 517 -10.05 -13.34 -34.42
CA THR A 517 -9.65 -13.01 -33.05
C THR A 517 -10.16 -14.12 -32.15
N THR A 518 -9.24 -14.92 -31.61
CA THR A 518 -9.60 -16.05 -30.76
C THR A 518 -10.24 -15.45 -29.51
N PRO A 519 -11.47 -15.86 -29.13
CA PRO A 519 -12.09 -15.31 -27.93
C PRO A 519 -11.20 -15.63 -26.73
N LEU A 520 -10.76 -14.59 -26.02
CA LEU A 520 -10.08 -14.69 -24.73
C LEU A 520 -10.82 -15.73 -23.86
N SER A 521 -10.10 -16.58 -23.14
CA SER A 521 -10.70 -17.52 -22.17
C SER A 521 -11.62 -16.75 -21.20
N GLU A 522 -12.72 -17.36 -20.73
CA GLU A 522 -13.69 -16.72 -19.81
C GLU A 522 -13.02 -16.07 -18.59
N GLU A 523 -11.96 -16.70 -18.06
CA GLU A 523 -11.15 -16.17 -16.96
C GLU A 523 -10.35 -14.92 -17.35
N ASN A 524 -9.76 -14.91 -18.55
CA ASN A 524 -9.04 -13.75 -19.09
C ASN A 524 -9.99 -12.57 -19.35
N GLN A 525 -11.19 -12.86 -19.87
CA GLN A 525 -12.21 -11.83 -20.06
C GLN A 525 -12.69 -11.28 -18.71
N LYS A 526 -12.85 -12.13 -17.70
CA LYS A 526 -13.21 -11.70 -16.34
C LYS A 526 -12.15 -10.77 -15.76
N LEU A 527 -10.87 -11.15 -15.83
CA LEU A 527 -9.78 -10.31 -15.35
C LEU A 527 -9.66 -9.00 -16.16
N ALA A 528 -9.75 -9.06 -17.48
CA ALA A 528 -9.69 -7.86 -18.33
C ALA A 528 -10.84 -6.89 -18.03
N LYS A 529 -12.08 -7.39 -17.88
CA LYS A 529 -13.23 -6.57 -17.45
C LYS A 529 -13.01 -5.93 -16.08
N PHE A 530 -12.40 -6.68 -15.16
CA PHE A 530 -12.07 -6.18 -13.82
C PHE A 530 -11.01 -5.08 -13.88
N CYS A 531 -9.92 -5.28 -14.64
CA CYS A 531 -8.90 -4.26 -14.86
C CYS A 531 -9.46 -3.00 -15.52
N HIS A 532 -10.28 -3.13 -16.58
CA HIS A 532 -10.96 -1.98 -17.18
C HIS A 532 -11.84 -1.24 -16.19
N ARG A 533 -12.54 -1.94 -15.29
CA ARG A 533 -13.35 -1.29 -14.24
C ARG A 533 -12.45 -0.50 -13.29
N ILE A 534 -11.30 -1.04 -12.87
CA ILE A 534 -10.33 -0.33 -12.02
C ILE A 534 -9.86 0.97 -12.69
N LEU A 535 -9.43 0.88 -13.95
CA LEU A 535 -8.92 2.03 -14.71
C LEU A 535 -10.01 3.11 -14.89
N ALA A 536 -11.22 2.69 -15.29
CA ALA A 536 -12.35 3.60 -15.43
C ALA A 536 -12.74 4.27 -14.11
N THR A 537 -12.65 3.55 -12.98
CA THR A 537 -12.93 4.09 -11.65
C THR A 537 -11.88 5.15 -11.27
N ALA A 538 -10.59 4.89 -11.53
CA ALA A 538 -9.53 5.85 -11.24
C ALA A 538 -9.69 7.15 -12.05
N GLU A 539 -10.00 7.02 -13.35
CA GLU A 539 -10.28 8.17 -14.22
C GLU A 539 -11.55 8.93 -13.78
N ALA A 540 -12.59 8.23 -13.35
CA ALA A 540 -13.80 8.84 -12.83
C ALA A 540 -13.51 9.65 -11.56
N ILE A 541 -12.77 9.07 -10.60
CA ILE A 541 -12.35 9.74 -9.38
C ILE A 541 -11.52 10.99 -9.70
N ASP A 542 -10.53 10.90 -10.58
CA ASP A 542 -9.67 12.03 -10.93
C ASP A 542 -10.47 13.15 -11.60
N ARG A 543 -11.49 12.82 -12.42
CA ARG A 543 -12.44 13.78 -12.97
C ARG A 543 -13.29 14.45 -11.88
N SER A 544 -13.85 13.67 -10.96
CA SER A 544 -14.64 14.19 -9.84
C SER A 544 -13.82 15.08 -8.91
N LEU A 545 -12.57 14.72 -8.64
CA LEU A 545 -11.66 15.54 -7.81
C LEU A 545 -11.29 16.85 -8.50
N ARG A 546 -11.10 16.83 -9.83
CA ARG A 546 -10.92 18.05 -10.62
C ARG A 546 -12.15 18.97 -10.53
N GLU A 547 -13.35 18.42 -10.67
CA GLU A 547 -14.60 19.19 -10.63
C GLU A 547 -14.89 19.75 -9.23
N THR A 548 -14.59 19.01 -8.16
CA THR A 548 -14.93 19.40 -6.77
C THR A 548 -13.86 20.24 -6.06
N LYS A 549 -12.57 19.97 -6.29
CA LYS A 549 -11.44 20.62 -5.59
C LYS A 549 -10.50 21.41 -6.51
N GLY A 550 -10.64 21.28 -7.83
CA GLY A 550 -9.84 21.99 -8.83
C GLY A 550 -8.51 21.30 -9.18
N ASP A 551 -7.87 21.79 -10.24
CA ASP A 551 -6.66 21.19 -10.83
C ASP A 551 -5.43 21.24 -9.90
N ALA A 552 -5.27 22.31 -9.12
CA ALA A 552 -4.14 22.47 -8.21
C ALA A 552 -4.13 21.41 -7.08
N PHE A 553 -5.30 20.93 -6.66
CA PHE A 553 -5.41 19.82 -5.72
C PHE A 553 -5.01 18.50 -6.39
N LEU A 554 -5.53 18.23 -7.59
CA LEU A 554 -5.25 17.00 -8.33
C LEU A 554 -3.76 16.85 -8.69
N GLN A 555 -3.11 17.94 -9.11
CA GLN A 555 -1.67 17.92 -9.43
C GLN A 555 -0.82 17.60 -8.20
N ARG A 556 -1.13 18.18 -7.03
CA ARG A 556 -0.45 17.87 -5.77
C ARG A 556 -0.67 16.42 -5.35
N LEU A 557 -1.90 15.91 -5.51
CA LEU A 557 -2.22 14.52 -5.25
C LEU A 557 -1.41 13.60 -6.17
N HIS A 558 -1.43 13.82 -7.48
CA HIS A 558 -0.67 13.04 -8.47
C HIS A 558 0.84 13.11 -8.25
N ALA A 559 1.38 14.22 -7.74
CA ALA A 559 2.79 14.32 -7.35
C ALA A 559 3.14 13.40 -6.17
N SER A 560 2.18 13.13 -5.28
CA SER A 560 2.36 12.23 -4.12
C SER A 560 2.12 10.74 -4.43
N LEU A 561 1.54 10.42 -5.59
CA LEU A 561 1.22 9.06 -6.01
C LEU A 561 2.48 8.29 -6.44
N PRO A 562 2.55 6.96 -6.19
CA PRO A 562 3.58 6.11 -6.79
C PRO A 562 3.49 6.17 -8.32
N LYS A 563 4.60 6.48 -9.01
CA LYS A 563 4.66 6.49 -10.47
C LYS A 563 5.63 5.40 -10.95
N ILE A 564 5.27 4.68 -12.02
CA ILE A 564 6.25 3.91 -12.80
C ILE A 564 6.96 4.91 -13.70
N TYR A 565 8.23 5.15 -13.45
CA TYR A 565 9.03 6.04 -14.27
C TYR A 565 9.51 5.29 -15.51
N SER A 566 9.35 5.90 -16.69
CA SER A 566 10.15 5.57 -17.86
C SER A 566 11.47 6.35 -17.72
N SER A 567 12.59 5.69 -17.98
CA SER A 567 13.94 6.24 -18.02
C SER A 567 14.12 7.44 -18.98
N SER A 568 13.10 7.77 -19.78
CA SER A 568 13.06 8.97 -20.63
C SER A 568 12.81 10.28 -19.89
N ALA A 569 12.47 10.26 -18.59
CA ALA A 569 12.42 11.46 -17.75
C ALA A 569 13.73 11.61 -16.97
N ASP A 570 14.56 12.57 -17.38
CA ASP A 570 15.83 13.02 -16.77
C ASP A 570 15.63 13.60 -15.35
N ASP A 571 15.10 12.83 -14.41
CA ASP A 571 15.17 13.16 -12.97
C ASP A 571 16.40 12.46 -12.37
N ASP A 572 17.56 13.02 -12.70
CA ASP A 572 18.83 12.50 -12.27
C ASP A 572 18.97 12.71 -10.74
N VAL A 573 18.84 11.63 -9.95
CA VAL A 573 18.85 11.74 -8.47
C VAL A 573 20.28 12.02 -8.00
N PHE A 574 20.53 13.26 -7.60
CA PHE A 574 21.80 13.70 -7.02
C PHE A 574 21.76 13.61 -5.49
N VAL A 575 22.83 13.06 -4.92
CA VAL A 575 23.06 13.07 -3.47
C VAL A 575 24.29 13.93 -3.23
N ASP A 576 24.11 15.07 -2.58
CA ASP A 576 25.19 16.00 -2.26
C ASP A 576 26.26 15.34 -1.37
N VAL A 577 27.52 15.75 -1.58
CA VAL A 577 28.72 15.15 -0.98
C VAL A 577 28.74 15.24 0.57
N GLY A 578 27.87 16.07 1.18
CA GLY A 578 27.78 16.32 2.62
C GLY A 578 26.63 15.67 3.39
N LEU A 579 25.78 14.84 2.76
CA LEU A 579 24.69 14.16 3.45
C LEU A 579 25.19 13.01 4.37
N THR A 580 24.49 12.79 5.50
CA THR A 580 24.73 11.66 6.41
C THR A 580 24.55 10.33 5.69
N GLU A 581 25.26 9.26 6.11
CA GLU A 581 25.14 7.92 5.50
C GLU A 581 23.69 7.41 5.45
N GLU A 582 22.90 7.69 6.49
CA GLU A 582 21.48 7.32 6.58
C GLU A 582 20.65 8.01 5.49
N ALA A 583 20.88 9.30 5.25
CA ALA A 583 20.23 10.05 4.18
C ALA A 583 20.63 9.53 2.78
N THR A 584 21.90 9.15 2.57
CA THR A 584 22.34 8.53 1.31
C THR A 584 21.69 7.17 1.09
N LYS A 585 21.57 6.34 2.15
CA LYS A 585 20.87 5.05 2.07
C LYS A 585 19.39 5.24 1.73
N LYS A 586 18.72 6.20 2.37
CA LYS A 586 17.32 6.53 2.07
C LYS A 586 17.15 6.99 0.62
N ALA A 587 17.98 7.93 0.16
CA ALA A 587 17.94 8.42 -1.23
C ALA A 587 18.17 7.30 -2.25
N TYR A 588 19.09 6.37 -1.98
CA TYR A 588 19.32 5.21 -2.84
C TYR A 588 18.10 4.29 -2.90
N VAL A 589 17.48 3.98 -1.76
CA VAL A 589 16.29 3.11 -1.70
C VAL A 589 15.11 3.78 -2.40
N ASP A 590 14.91 5.08 -2.21
CA ASP A 590 13.85 5.84 -2.87
C ASP A 590 14.05 5.86 -4.40
N TRP A 591 15.27 6.14 -4.87
CA TRP A 591 15.62 6.09 -6.29
C TRP A 591 15.43 4.68 -6.86
N ALA A 592 16.00 3.66 -6.23
CA ALA A 592 15.95 2.29 -6.72
C ALA A 592 14.50 1.77 -6.74
N THR A 593 13.67 2.19 -5.79
CA THR A 593 12.23 1.86 -5.75
C THR A 593 11.49 2.41 -6.96
N ARG A 594 11.87 3.59 -7.45
CA ARG A 594 11.27 4.23 -8.63
C ARG A 594 11.64 3.52 -9.94
N VAL A 595 12.91 3.09 -10.07
CA VAL A 595 13.44 2.52 -11.33
C VAL A 595 13.49 0.98 -11.36
N ARG A 596 13.01 0.31 -10.30
CA ARG A 596 13.05 -1.16 -10.15
C ARG A 596 12.36 -1.92 -11.27
N PHE A 597 11.34 -1.35 -11.90
CA PHE A 597 10.56 -1.98 -12.96
C PHE A 597 10.25 -0.98 -14.06
N GLU A 598 10.48 -1.37 -15.31
CA GLU A 598 10.18 -0.53 -16.47
C GLU A 598 9.87 -1.39 -17.71
N TYR A 599 8.95 -0.90 -18.54
CA TYR A 599 8.74 -1.39 -19.90
C TYR A 599 9.64 -0.64 -20.87
N CYS A 600 10.37 -1.34 -21.72
CA CYS A 600 11.28 -0.75 -22.70
C CYS A 600 11.22 -1.49 -24.03
N ASP A 601 11.63 -0.84 -25.11
CA ASP A 601 11.83 -1.50 -26.40
C ASP A 601 13.13 -2.33 -26.36
N LEU A 602 12.98 -3.66 -26.39
CA LEU A 602 14.12 -4.58 -26.50
C LEU A 602 14.34 -5.04 -27.93
N THR A 603 13.66 -4.47 -28.93
CA THR A 603 13.86 -4.84 -30.32
C THR A 603 15.24 -4.39 -30.83
N ILE A 604 15.73 -5.14 -31.82
CA ILE A 604 16.93 -4.81 -32.58
C ILE A 604 16.44 -4.18 -33.88
N PRO A 605 16.77 -2.90 -34.14
CA PRO A 605 16.41 -2.24 -35.39
C PRO A 605 16.90 -3.08 -36.58
N PRO A 606 16.08 -3.26 -37.63
CA PRO A 606 16.52 -3.99 -38.82
C PRO A 606 17.71 -3.26 -39.44
N VAL A 607 18.74 -4.03 -39.83
CA VAL A 607 19.87 -3.48 -40.59
C VAL A 607 19.32 -2.97 -41.92
N PRO A 608 19.53 -1.69 -42.30
CA PRO A 608 19.08 -1.21 -43.61
C PRO A 608 19.79 -2.00 -44.70
N GLN A 609 19.10 -2.92 -45.35
CA GLN A 609 19.57 -3.55 -46.58
C GLN A 609 18.93 -2.81 -47.75
N GLU A 610 19.74 -2.15 -48.57
CA GLU A 610 19.30 -1.54 -49.82
C GLU A 610 18.57 -2.59 -50.68
N GLY A 611 17.29 -2.36 -50.98
CA GLY A 611 16.51 -3.17 -51.93
C GLY A 611 15.52 -4.20 -51.35
N ARG A 612 15.19 -4.14 -50.05
CA ARG A 612 14.06 -4.89 -49.46
C ARG A 612 13.08 -3.94 -48.76
N GLU A 613 12.26 -3.24 -49.54
CA GLU A 613 11.24 -2.31 -49.01
C GLU A 613 9.86 -2.99 -48.76
N ASP A 614 9.69 -4.28 -49.09
CA ASP A 614 8.36 -4.92 -49.18
C ASP A 614 8.05 -6.04 -48.15
N LEU A 615 8.67 -6.09 -46.98
CA LEU A 615 8.34 -7.10 -45.94
C LEU A 615 7.96 -6.45 -44.61
N VAL A 616 6.71 -5.98 -44.52
CA VAL A 616 6.12 -5.33 -43.32
C VAL A 616 5.70 -6.35 -42.23
N ASP A 617 5.85 -7.66 -42.48
CA ASP A 617 5.32 -8.75 -41.63
C ASP A 617 6.38 -9.59 -40.87
N GLU A 618 7.66 -9.21 -40.85
CA GLU A 618 8.67 -9.99 -40.12
C GLU A 618 8.70 -9.64 -38.62
N ILE A 619 8.46 -10.63 -37.76
CA ILE A 619 8.60 -10.52 -36.29
C ILE A 619 10.01 -10.02 -35.96
N PRO A 620 10.16 -8.93 -35.18
CA PRO A 620 11.44 -8.31 -34.91
C PRO A 620 12.37 -9.23 -34.13
N ASN A 621 13.67 -8.96 -34.22
CA ASN A 621 14.65 -9.59 -33.32
C ASN A 621 14.68 -8.82 -32.00
N TYR A 622 14.91 -9.51 -30.91
CA TYR A 622 15.01 -8.94 -29.57
C TYR A 622 16.43 -9.10 -29.03
N LYS A 623 16.88 -8.12 -28.24
CA LYS A 623 18.20 -8.10 -27.57
C LYS A 623 18.25 -9.10 -26.41
N THR A 624 17.88 -10.36 -26.62
CA THR A 624 17.83 -11.42 -25.60
C THR A 624 18.46 -12.71 -26.11
N HIS A 625 19.03 -13.51 -25.20
CA HIS A 625 19.52 -14.84 -25.51
C HIS A 625 18.43 -15.74 -26.11
N PHE A 626 17.17 -15.55 -25.73
CA PHE A 626 16.03 -16.37 -26.15
C PHE A 626 15.29 -15.84 -27.39
N ASN A 627 15.98 -15.10 -28.26
CA ASN A 627 15.37 -14.44 -29.40
C ASN A 627 14.66 -15.44 -30.34
N ASN A 628 15.29 -16.58 -30.63
CA ASN A 628 14.73 -17.58 -31.53
C ASN A 628 13.44 -18.17 -30.94
N GLU A 629 13.46 -18.55 -29.67
CA GLU A 629 12.32 -19.09 -28.94
C GLU A 629 11.17 -18.08 -28.86
N ALA A 630 11.49 -16.81 -28.61
CA ALA A 630 10.51 -15.73 -28.57
C ALA A 630 9.86 -15.49 -29.93
N ARG A 631 10.62 -15.55 -31.03
CA ARG A 631 10.09 -15.42 -32.40
C ARG A 631 9.20 -16.60 -32.78
N MET A 632 9.55 -17.82 -32.39
CA MET A 632 8.73 -19.01 -32.63
C MET A 632 7.38 -18.97 -31.90
N LEU A 633 7.32 -18.28 -30.76
CA LEU A 633 6.12 -18.13 -29.94
C LEU A 633 5.29 -16.89 -30.25
N ALA A 634 5.78 -15.97 -31.09
CA ALA A 634 5.14 -14.67 -31.35
C ALA A 634 3.72 -14.78 -31.92
N SER A 635 3.44 -15.85 -32.68
CA SER A 635 2.15 -16.07 -33.35
C SER A 635 1.20 -16.99 -32.58
N GLN A 636 1.56 -17.40 -31.37
CA GLN A 636 0.76 -18.33 -30.55
C GLN A 636 0.10 -17.58 -29.41
N ASP A 637 -1.22 -17.39 -29.49
CA ASP A 637 -2.01 -16.94 -28.35
C ASP A 637 -2.34 -18.14 -27.45
N ILE A 638 -1.86 -18.09 -26.20
CA ILE A 638 -2.06 -19.13 -25.19
C ILE A 638 -2.71 -18.46 -23.96
N PRO A 639 -4.05 -18.41 -23.89
CA PRO A 639 -4.77 -17.60 -22.90
C PRO A 639 -4.35 -17.86 -21.45
N LYS A 640 -4.20 -19.13 -21.04
CA LYS A 640 -3.79 -19.50 -19.68
C LYS A 640 -2.38 -19.00 -19.32
N ARG A 641 -1.49 -18.96 -20.31
CA ARG A 641 -0.14 -18.43 -20.15
C ARG A 641 -0.17 -16.91 -20.04
N SER A 642 -0.87 -16.23 -20.96
CA SER A 642 -0.98 -14.77 -20.96
C SER A 642 -1.56 -14.26 -19.63
N LEU A 643 -2.57 -14.96 -19.09
CA LEU A 643 -3.12 -14.69 -17.76
C LEU A 643 -2.07 -14.85 -16.66
N ALA A 644 -1.29 -15.93 -16.68
CA ALA A 644 -0.26 -16.14 -15.66
C ALA A 644 0.85 -15.09 -15.71
N ILE A 645 1.25 -14.67 -16.92
CA ILE A 645 2.23 -13.59 -17.11
C ILE A 645 1.66 -12.26 -16.59
N ALA A 646 0.40 -11.95 -16.90
CA ALA A 646 -0.28 -10.77 -16.38
C ALA A 646 -0.25 -10.71 -14.84
N LYS A 647 -0.52 -11.85 -14.19
CA LYS A 647 -0.46 -12.00 -12.73
C LYS A 647 0.94 -11.74 -12.18
N GLU A 648 1.96 -12.29 -12.82
CA GLU A 648 3.36 -12.14 -12.41
C GLU A 648 3.84 -10.70 -12.55
N LEU A 649 3.56 -10.04 -13.68
CA LEU A 649 3.97 -8.66 -13.90
C LEU A 649 3.31 -7.70 -12.92
N ALA A 650 2.02 -7.90 -12.62
CA ALA A 650 1.35 -7.13 -11.57
C ALA A 650 2.12 -7.21 -10.24
N VAL A 651 2.49 -8.42 -9.80
CA VAL A 651 3.27 -8.60 -8.56
C VAL A 651 4.67 -7.97 -8.66
N LEU A 652 5.36 -8.14 -9.79
CA LEU A 652 6.74 -7.67 -9.98
C LEU A 652 6.85 -6.14 -10.02
N THR A 653 5.84 -5.41 -10.50
CA THR A 653 5.86 -3.94 -10.51
C THR A 653 5.98 -3.32 -9.10
N THR A 654 5.44 -4.02 -8.09
CA THR A 654 5.28 -3.49 -6.73
C THR A 654 6.17 -4.17 -5.68
N ASN A 655 6.47 -5.47 -5.85
CA ASN A 655 7.06 -6.30 -4.80
C ASN A 655 8.53 -6.71 -5.06
N LEU A 656 9.22 -6.07 -6.00
CA LEU A 656 10.64 -6.34 -6.23
C LEU A 656 11.50 -5.85 -5.04
N PRO A 657 12.40 -6.68 -4.50
CA PRO A 657 13.30 -6.30 -3.41
C PRO A 657 14.22 -5.14 -3.80
N VAL A 658 14.13 -4.07 -3.03
CA VAL A 658 15.01 -2.91 -3.11
C VAL A 658 15.51 -2.58 -1.72
N ALA A 659 16.81 -2.80 -1.51
CA ALA A 659 17.51 -2.39 -0.30
C ALA A 659 18.88 -1.83 -0.68
N TRP A 660 19.50 -1.09 0.25
CA TRP A 660 20.90 -0.66 0.10
C TRP A 660 21.83 -1.86 -0.16
N ASP A 661 21.62 -2.94 0.58
CA ASP A 661 22.50 -4.11 0.60
C ASP A 661 22.41 -4.94 -0.69
N SER A 662 21.22 -4.99 -1.29
CA SER A 662 20.97 -5.66 -2.57
C SER A 662 19.64 -5.17 -3.17
N SER A 663 19.62 -4.98 -4.49
CA SER A 663 18.44 -4.53 -5.23
C SER A 663 18.26 -5.35 -6.50
N ILE A 664 17.01 -5.54 -6.93
CA ILE A 664 16.66 -6.22 -8.17
C ILE A 664 15.95 -5.23 -9.10
N PHE A 665 16.47 -5.08 -10.32
CA PHE A 665 15.88 -4.28 -11.38
C PHE A 665 15.40 -5.16 -12.53
N LEU A 666 14.21 -4.88 -13.04
CA LEU A 666 13.56 -5.64 -14.10
C LEU A 666 13.21 -4.73 -15.28
N ARG A 667 13.42 -5.26 -16.48
CA ARG A 667 13.12 -4.60 -17.75
C ARG A 667 12.35 -5.58 -18.61
N VAL A 668 11.16 -5.19 -19.02
CA VAL A 668 10.21 -6.03 -19.76
C VAL A 668 9.99 -5.42 -21.13
N ASP A 669 10.00 -6.23 -22.18
CA ASP A 669 9.71 -5.70 -23.52
C ASP A 669 8.28 -5.13 -23.58
N GLU A 670 8.13 -3.98 -24.22
CA GLU A 670 6.84 -3.31 -24.30
C GLU A 670 5.82 -4.02 -25.19
N THR A 671 6.26 -4.76 -26.20
CA THR A 671 5.38 -5.51 -27.11
C THR A 671 5.22 -6.97 -26.67
N ARG A 672 6.28 -7.53 -26.08
CA ARG A 672 6.44 -8.95 -25.74
C ARG A 672 6.79 -9.13 -24.28
N VAL A 673 5.76 -9.08 -23.45
CA VAL A 673 5.86 -9.23 -21.98
C VAL A 673 6.49 -10.54 -21.49
N ASP A 674 6.66 -11.53 -22.39
CA ASP A 674 7.36 -12.78 -22.13
C ASP A 674 8.89 -12.70 -22.26
N ILE A 675 9.42 -11.56 -22.72
CA ILE A 675 10.84 -11.24 -22.83
C ILE A 675 11.21 -10.30 -21.70
N ILE A 676 12.05 -10.77 -20.79
CA ILE A 676 12.41 -10.06 -19.58
C ILE A 676 13.93 -10.07 -19.41
N LYS A 677 14.49 -8.95 -18.96
CA LYS A 677 15.86 -8.88 -18.44
C LYS A 677 15.84 -8.48 -16.97
N ALA A 678 16.71 -9.10 -16.17
CA ALA A 678 16.88 -8.78 -14.77
C ALA A 678 18.32 -8.39 -14.47
N LEU A 679 18.50 -7.37 -13.64
CA LEU A 679 19.77 -6.99 -13.05
C LEU A 679 19.68 -7.18 -11.54
N ILE A 680 20.54 -8.02 -10.98
CA ILE A 680 20.63 -8.25 -9.53
C ILE A 680 21.93 -7.64 -9.03
N ILE A 681 21.84 -6.74 -8.06
CA ILE A 681 23.02 -6.21 -7.37
C ILE A 681 23.48 -7.22 -6.31
N GLY A 682 24.75 -7.60 -6.33
CA GLY A 682 25.29 -8.58 -5.39
C GLY A 682 25.14 -8.16 -3.92
N PRO A 683 24.70 -9.06 -3.02
CA PRO A 683 24.43 -8.71 -1.63
C PRO A 683 25.67 -8.27 -0.84
N GLU A 684 25.46 -7.36 0.11
CA GLU A 684 26.47 -6.94 1.09
C GLU A 684 26.96 -8.12 1.95
N GLY A 685 28.26 -8.12 2.29
CA GLY A 685 28.87 -9.19 3.06
C GLY A 685 29.19 -10.44 2.24
N THR A 686 29.06 -10.41 0.92
CA THR A 686 29.38 -11.53 0.02
C THR A 686 30.51 -11.17 -0.94
N PRO A 687 31.22 -12.13 -1.55
CA PRO A 687 32.21 -11.84 -2.59
C PRO A 687 31.59 -11.22 -3.86
N TYR A 688 30.26 -11.15 -3.93
CA TYR A 688 29.48 -10.55 -5.03
C TYR A 688 29.11 -9.08 -4.77
N GLN A 689 29.34 -8.56 -3.56
CA GLN A 689 28.88 -7.25 -3.11
C GLN A 689 29.11 -6.12 -4.14
N ASN A 690 28.04 -5.34 -4.40
CA ASN A 690 27.99 -4.23 -5.37
C ASN A 690 28.31 -4.60 -6.84
N GLY A 691 28.45 -5.89 -7.16
CA GLY A 691 28.53 -6.37 -8.53
C GLY A 691 27.16 -6.36 -9.21
N CYS A 692 27.12 -6.00 -10.49
CA CYS A 692 25.89 -6.01 -11.29
C CYS A 692 25.79 -7.31 -12.10
N TYR A 693 24.81 -8.17 -11.79
CA TYR A 693 24.62 -9.48 -12.44
C TYR A 693 23.40 -9.47 -13.35
N LEU A 694 23.62 -9.65 -14.66
CA LEU A 694 22.59 -9.61 -15.69
C LEU A 694 22.06 -11.02 -16.00
N PHE A 695 20.75 -11.12 -16.12
CA PHE A 695 20.02 -12.33 -16.49
C PHE A 695 19.03 -12.05 -17.62
N ASP A 696 19.06 -12.86 -18.66
CA ASP A 696 17.98 -12.93 -19.65
C ASP A 696 16.96 -13.96 -19.19
N ILE A 697 15.68 -13.63 -19.31
CA ILE A 697 14.56 -14.43 -18.83
C ILE A 697 13.52 -14.53 -19.95
N PHE A 698 13.03 -15.74 -20.20
CA PHE A 698 11.99 -16.00 -21.17
C PHE A 698 10.88 -16.87 -20.60
N LEU A 699 9.64 -16.39 -20.72
CA LEU A 699 8.47 -17.08 -20.25
C LEU A 699 7.95 -17.99 -21.37
N GLY A 700 8.42 -19.25 -21.43
CA GLY A 700 8.11 -20.16 -22.54
C GLY A 700 6.63 -20.52 -22.72
N HIS A 701 6.32 -21.32 -23.75
CA HIS A 701 4.94 -21.72 -24.11
C HIS A 701 4.15 -22.38 -22.97
N ALA A 702 4.84 -23.13 -22.11
CA ALA A 702 4.27 -23.83 -20.96
C ALA A 702 4.43 -23.07 -19.65
N TYR A 703 4.77 -21.77 -19.68
CA TYR A 703 4.96 -20.97 -18.46
C TYR A 703 3.72 -21.04 -17.55
N ASN A 704 3.96 -21.05 -16.23
CA ASN A 704 3.01 -21.39 -15.16
C ASN A 704 2.75 -22.90 -14.96
N GLN A 705 2.95 -23.73 -15.98
CA GLN A 705 3.02 -25.20 -15.83
C GLN A 705 4.47 -25.71 -15.76
N ALA A 706 5.38 -24.99 -16.38
CA ALA A 706 6.82 -25.20 -16.37
C ALA A 706 7.53 -23.89 -15.95
N PRO A 707 8.77 -23.99 -15.43
CA PRO A 707 9.53 -22.83 -15.01
C PRO A 707 9.91 -21.92 -16.18
N PRO A 708 10.29 -20.65 -15.90
CA PRO A 708 10.86 -19.77 -16.91
C PRO A 708 12.24 -20.27 -17.35
N SER A 709 12.65 -19.92 -18.57
CA SER A 709 14.02 -20.09 -19.02
C SER A 709 14.86 -18.91 -18.54
N VAL A 710 15.97 -19.17 -17.84
CA VAL A 710 16.86 -18.13 -17.31
C VAL A 710 18.29 -18.37 -17.78
N LYS A 711 18.94 -17.32 -18.27
CA LYS A 711 20.33 -17.33 -18.72
C LYS A 711 21.13 -16.25 -18.01
N TYR A 712 22.23 -16.64 -17.37
CA TYR A 712 23.19 -15.71 -16.77
C TYR A 712 24.12 -15.14 -17.84
N MET A 713 24.22 -13.80 -17.91
CA MET A 713 24.91 -13.09 -18.99
C MET A 713 26.26 -12.51 -18.58
N THR A 714 26.51 -12.25 -17.29
CA THR A 714 27.76 -11.61 -16.79
C THR A 714 28.92 -12.61 -16.68
N THR A 715 29.20 -13.37 -17.74
CA THR A 715 30.19 -14.46 -17.76
C THR A 715 31.57 -14.06 -18.31
N ASN A 716 31.75 -12.79 -18.68
CA ASN A 716 32.94 -12.30 -19.39
C ASN A 716 33.21 -13.09 -20.69
N GLY A 717 32.19 -13.21 -21.55
CA GLY A 717 32.30 -13.95 -22.81
C GLY A 717 32.50 -15.45 -22.63
N GLY A 718 31.92 -16.04 -21.59
CA GLY A 718 32.04 -17.47 -21.32
C GLY A 718 33.27 -17.89 -20.52
N LYS A 719 34.04 -16.94 -19.99
CA LYS A 719 35.32 -17.20 -19.31
C LYS A 719 35.17 -17.49 -17.82
N TYR A 720 34.22 -16.87 -17.14
CA TYR A 720 34.13 -16.87 -15.68
C TYR A 720 32.93 -17.65 -15.16
N ARG A 721 33.20 -18.62 -14.28
CA ARG A 721 32.21 -19.31 -13.43
C ARG A 721 32.22 -18.64 -12.05
N PHE A 722 31.25 -17.77 -11.81
CA PHE A 722 31.15 -16.96 -10.59
C PHE A 722 30.67 -17.73 -9.35
N ASN A 723 29.92 -18.82 -9.56
CA ASN A 723 29.36 -19.63 -8.50
C ASN A 723 29.24 -21.08 -9.01
N PRO A 724 29.26 -22.11 -8.15
CA PRO A 724 29.03 -23.47 -8.62
C PRO A 724 27.72 -23.64 -9.39
N ASN A 725 26.71 -22.84 -9.05
CA ASN A 725 25.41 -22.81 -9.71
C ASN A 725 25.28 -21.78 -10.86
N LEU A 726 26.30 -20.95 -11.12
CA LEU A 726 26.35 -20.01 -12.25
C LEU A 726 27.49 -20.39 -13.19
N TYR A 727 27.15 -21.19 -14.20
CA TYR A 727 28.13 -21.75 -15.12
C TYR A 727 28.70 -20.67 -16.04
N ALA A 728 29.92 -20.93 -16.54
CA ALA A 728 30.59 -20.02 -17.47
C ALA A 728 29.81 -19.88 -18.79
N ASP A 729 29.13 -20.93 -19.24
CA ASP A 729 28.25 -20.87 -20.40
C ASP A 729 26.95 -20.08 -20.16
N GLY A 730 26.70 -19.62 -18.93
CA GLY A 730 25.50 -18.88 -18.51
C GLY A 730 24.35 -19.75 -18.00
N LYS A 731 24.54 -21.07 -17.82
CA LYS A 731 23.50 -21.92 -17.20
C LYS A 731 23.35 -21.59 -15.71
N VAL A 732 22.09 -21.47 -15.27
CA VAL A 732 21.71 -21.27 -13.87
C VAL A 732 21.17 -22.58 -13.28
N CYS A 733 21.78 -23.04 -12.19
CA CYS A 733 21.34 -24.22 -11.45
C CYS A 733 20.48 -23.83 -10.24
N LEU A 734 19.18 -24.06 -10.33
CA LEU A 734 18.22 -23.82 -9.26
C LEU A 734 17.13 -24.89 -9.32
N SER A 735 16.71 -25.41 -8.18
CA SER A 735 15.70 -26.48 -8.15
C SER A 735 14.37 -26.02 -8.73
N LEU A 736 13.97 -24.77 -8.47
CA LEU A 736 12.79 -24.15 -9.06
C LEU A 736 12.84 -24.09 -10.60
N LEU A 737 14.03 -24.06 -11.20
CA LEU A 737 14.20 -24.11 -12.66
C LEU A 737 14.32 -25.54 -13.20
N GLY A 738 14.24 -26.56 -12.32
CA GLY A 738 14.43 -27.96 -12.68
C GLY A 738 15.88 -28.32 -13.04
N THR A 739 16.84 -27.42 -12.77
CA THR A 739 18.26 -27.58 -13.14
C THR A 739 19.14 -28.00 -11.97
N TRP A 740 18.55 -28.23 -10.78
CA TRP A 740 19.23 -28.68 -9.58
C TRP A 740 18.34 -29.59 -8.72
N ALA A 741 18.95 -30.35 -7.80
CA ALA A 741 18.21 -31.18 -6.84
C ALA A 741 17.51 -30.30 -5.79
N GLY A 742 16.26 -30.62 -5.46
CA GLY A 742 15.45 -29.89 -4.48
C GLY A 742 13.96 -29.84 -4.86
N PRO A 743 13.15 -29.04 -4.16
CA PRO A 743 11.77 -28.79 -4.56
C PRO A 743 11.74 -28.11 -5.93
N GLY A 744 11.08 -28.74 -6.88
CA GLY A 744 10.94 -28.26 -8.25
C GLY A 744 9.89 -27.16 -8.42
N TRP A 745 9.73 -26.67 -9.64
CA TRP A 745 8.61 -25.79 -10.01
C TRP A 745 7.27 -26.43 -9.67
N VAL A 746 6.41 -25.69 -8.97
CA VAL A 746 5.03 -26.13 -8.67
C VAL A 746 4.06 -25.32 -9.53
N PRO A 747 3.34 -25.96 -10.46
CA PRO A 747 2.40 -25.27 -11.34
C PRO A 747 1.37 -24.43 -10.57
N GLY A 748 1.14 -23.19 -11.01
CA GLY A 748 0.18 -22.29 -10.38
C GLY A 748 0.56 -21.74 -9.00
N LYS A 749 1.70 -22.12 -8.43
CA LYS A 749 2.16 -21.67 -7.09
C LYS A 749 3.53 -21.02 -7.10
N SER A 750 4.47 -21.56 -7.88
CA SER A 750 5.79 -20.97 -8.03
C SER A 750 5.73 -19.68 -8.85
N THR A 751 6.55 -18.68 -8.50
CA THR A 751 6.55 -17.38 -9.18
C THR A 751 7.93 -16.97 -9.70
N LEU A 752 7.97 -16.07 -10.69
CA LEU A 752 9.23 -15.49 -11.16
C LEU A 752 9.93 -14.70 -10.05
N LEU A 753 9.16 -14.00 -9.20
CA LEU A 753 9.69 -13.29 -8.03
C LEU A 753 10.46 -14.25 -7.10
N GLN A 754 9.92 -15.45 -6.82
CA GLN A 754 10.61 -16.46 -6.03
C GLN A 754 11.92 -16.92 -6.68
N VAL A 755 11.96 -17.06 -8.01
CA VAL A 755 13.20 -17.40 -8.74
C VAL A 755 14.25 -16.30 -8.55
N LEU A 756 13.88 -15.03 -8.74
CA LEU A 756 14.79 -13.89 -8.58
C LEU A 756 15.33 -13.77 -7.15
N ILE A 757 14.45 -13.91 -6.14
CA ILE A 757 14.84 -13.92 -4.72
C ILE A 757 15.74 -15.12 -4.41
N SER A 758 15.48 -16.29 -4.98
CA SER A 758 16.31 -17.49 -4.76
C SER A 758 17.72 -17.32 -5.36
N ILE A 759 17.85 -16.69 -6.52
CA ILE A 759 19.16 -16.35 -7.10
C ILE A 759 19.91 -15.39 -6.17
N GLN A 760 19.25 -14.32 -5.72
CA GLN A 760 19.83 -13.32 -4.82
C GLN A 760 20.27 -13.94 -3.48
N SER A 761 19.43 -14.77 -2.85
CA SER A 761 19.65 -15.27 -1.49
C SER A 761 20.46 -16.56 -1.39
N MET A 762 20.31 -17.50 -2.35
CA MET A 762 20.93 -18.82 -2.26
C MET A 762 22.20 -18.94 -3.12
N ILE A 763 22.25 -18.23 -4.25
CA ILE A 763 23.39 -18.31 -5.17
C ILE A 763 24.42 -17.23 -4.85
N LEU A 764 24.00 -15.98 -4.69
CA LEU A 764 24.90 -14.87 -4.38
C LEU A 764 25.18 -14.77 -2.86
N CYS A 765 25.70 -15.86 -2.28
CA CYS A 765 25.94 -16.01 -0.84
C CYS A 765 27.40 -15.70 -0.43
N ASP A 766 27.66 -15.63 0.89
CA ASP A 766 28.99 -15.30 1.45
C ASP A 766 30.07 -16.36 1.17
N GLU A 767 29.75 -17.64 1.36
CA GLU A 767 30.65 -18.77 1.08
C GLU A 767 30.17 -19.61 -0.13
N PRO A 768 30.35 -19.14 -1.37
CA PRO A 768 29.85 -19.82 -2.57
C PRO A 768 30.51 -21.18 -2.83
N TYR A 769 31.65 -21.45 -2.20
CA TYR A 769 32.30 -22.76 -2.22
C TYR A 769 31.38 -23.88 -1.72
N LEU A 770 30.51 -23.59 -0.75
CA LEU A 770 29.61 -24.56 -0.13
C LEU A 770 28.47 -25.02 -1.05
N ASN A 771 28.22 -24.29 -2.14
CA ASN A 771 27.19 -24.62 -3.12
C ASN A 771 27.59 -25.81 -4.02
N GLU A 772 28.86 -26.23 -4.01
CA GLU A 772 29.30 -27.42 -4.75
C GLU A 772 28.81 -28.71 -4.04
N PRO A 773 28.24 -29.69 -4.78
CA PRO A 773 27.76 -30.92 -4.19
C PRO A 773 28.82 -31.65 -3.36
N GLY A 774 28.49 -31.92 -2.11
CA GLY A 774 29.36 -32.64 -1.18
C GLY A 774 30.33 -31.76 -0.38
N TRP A 775 30.35 -30.44 -0.61
CA TRP A 775 31.25 -29.51 0.11
C TRP A 775 30.57 -28.68 1.21
N ALA A 776 29.26 -28.87 1.44
CA ALA A 776 28.45 -28.12 2.40
C ALA A 776 29.03 -28.04 3.83
N ASN A 777 29.80 -29.03 4.28
CA ASN A 777 30.42 -29.06 5.61
C ASN A 777 31.83 -28.44 5.66
N SER A 778 32.27 -27.76 4.61
CA SER A 778 33.64 -27.22 4.45
C SER A 778 33.73 -25.71 4.68
N ALA A 779 32.79 -25.16 5.47
CA ALA A 779 32.74 -23.74 5.82
C ALA A 779 34.03 -23.31 6.52
N GLY A 780 34.52 -22.10 6.20
CA GLY A 780 35.73 -21.53 6.79
C GLY A 780 37.05 -22.23 6.42
N THR A 781 37.03 -23.18 5.46
CA THR A 781 38.27 -23.81 4.99
C THR A 781 39.11 -22.83 4.15
N PRO A 782 40.45 -23.00 4.11
CA PRO A 782 41.32 -22.18 3.24
C PRO A 782 40.92 -22.24 1.75
N GLN A 783 40.30 -23.34 1.32
CA GLN A 783 39.75 -23.52 -0.02
C GLN A 783 38.52 -22.64 -0.25
N SER A 784 37.62 -22.54 0.73
CA SER A 784 36.48 -21.62 0.70
C SER A 784 36.95 -20.16 0.59
N ALA A 785 37.91 -19.77 1.43
CA ALA A 785 38.47 -18.41 1.41
C ALA A 785 39.17 -18.09 0.06
N ALA A 786 39.93 -19.03 -0.49
CA ALA A 786 40.57 -18.86 -1.80
C ALA A 786 39.54 -18.76 -2.94
N TYR A 787 38.43 -19.50 -2.85
CA TYR A 787 37.31 -19.39 -3.78
C TYR A 787 36.71 -17.98 -3.72
N SER A 788 36.39 -17.49 -2.52
CA SER A 788 35.81 -16.14 -2.33
C SER A 788 36.78 -15.05 -2.81
N ALA A 789 38.08 -15.17 -2.56
CA ALA A 789 39.08 -14.24 -3.09
C ALA A 789 39.10 -14.23 -4.63
N ASN A 790 39.00 -15.39 -5.27
CA ASN A 790 38.91 -15.47 -6.73
C ASN A 790 37.62 -14.82 -7.26
N VAL A 791 36.48 -15.04 -6.59
CA VAL A 791 35.20 -14.41 -6.96
C VAL A 791 35.28 -12.90 -6.84
N ARG A 792 35.89 -12.35 -5.78
CA ARG A 792 36.10 -10.89 -5.63
C ARG A 792 36.87 -10.30 -6.80
N ARG A 793 37.95 -10.97 -7.24
CA ARG A 793 38.73 -10.56 -8.42
C ARG A 793 37.88 -10.55 -9.70
N MET A 794 37.10 -11.61 -9.93
CA MET A 794 36.17 -11.66 -11.08
C MET A 794 35.09 -10.59 -10.98
N ASN A 795 34.58 -10.32 -9.77
CA ASN A 795 33.54 -9.34 -9.50
C ASN A 795 33.99 -7.92 -9.87
N VAL A 796 35.12 -7.47 -9.32
CA VAL A 796 35.69 -6.15 -9.62
C VAL A 796 35.94 -5.99 -11.12
N ARG A 797 36.51 -7.01 -11.77
CA ARG A 797 36.88 -6.95 -13.18
C ARG A 797 35.68 -6.94 -14.13
N THR A 798 34.70 -7.80 -13.91
CA THR A 798 33.60 -8.01 -14.88
C THR A 798 32.30 -7.39 -14.41
N ALA A 799 31.81 -7.75 -13.22
CA ALA A 799 30.49 -7.33 -12.76
C ALA A 799 30.45 -5.87 -12.27
N MET A 800 31.60 -5.27 -11.97
CA MET A 800 31.74 -3.84 -11.67
C MET A 800 32.35 -3.08 -12.85
N LEU A 801 33.67 -3.21 -13.07
CA LEU A 801 34.39 -2.42 -14.05
C LEU A 801 33.95 -2.70 -15.50
N GLY A 802 33.76 -3.98 -15.84
CA GLY A 802 33.30 -4.39 -17.17
C GLY A 802 31.94 -3.79 -17.52
N ASN A 803 30.98 -3.91 -16.60
CA ASN A 803 29.65 -3.32 -16.74
C ASN A 803 29.67 -1.79 -16.72
N LEU A 804 30.64 -1.14 -16.08
CA LEU A 804 30.74 0.31 -16.11
C LEU A 804 31.37 0.83 -17.41
N LYS A 805 32.32 0.08 -17.99
CA LYS A 805 32.98 0.42 -19.27
C LYS A 805 32.08 0.14 -20.48
N ALA A 806 31.35 -0.96 -20.44
CA ALA A 806 30.42 -1.39 -21.47
C ALA A 806 29.08 -1.73 -20.81
N PRO A 807 28.28 -0.70 -20.45
CA PRO A 807 27.00 -0.92 -19.78
C PRO A 807 26.08 -1.79 -20.64
N PRO A 808 25.55 -2.90 -20.09
CA PRO A 808 24.55 -3.69 -20.79
C PRO A 808 23.26 -2.88 -20.94
N GLU A 809 22.78 -2.72 -22.16
CA GLU A 809 21.45 -2.18 -22.42
C GLU A 809 20.37 -3.16 -21.90
N PRO A 810 19.27 -2.66 -21.30
CA PRO A 810 18.90 -1.25 -21.10
C PRO A 810 19.26 -0.72 -19.68
N PHE A 811 20.25 -1.30 -18.99
CA PHE A 811 20.56 -0.98 -17.59
C PHE A 811 21.67 0.07 -17.39
N GLY A 812 22.08 0.77 -18.44
CA GLY A 812 23.23 1.67 -18.39
C GLY A 812 23.11 2.75 -17.31
N ASP A 813 21.96 3.40 -17.23
CA ASP A 813 21.73 4.50 -16.30
C ASP A 813 21.60 4.00 -14.86
N ILE A 814 20.98 2.84 -14.66
CA ILE A 814 20.93 2.15 -13.36
C ILE A 814 22.33 1.86 -12.85
N ILE A 815 23.19 1.30 -13.70
CA ILE A 815 24.55 0.91 -13.33
C ILE A 815 25.39 2.14 -12.99
N ARG A 816 25.32 3.20 -13.81
CA ARG A 816 26.03 4.46 -13.55
C ARG A 816 25.56 5.11 -12.25
N THR A 817 24.26 5.19 -12.03
CA THR A 817 23.67 5.80 -10.83
C THR A 817 23.96 4.97 -9.58
N HIS A 818 23.88 3.65 -9.65
CA HIS A 818 24.25 2.75 -8.55
C HIS A 818 25.69 3.00 -8.09
N PHE A 819 26.65 2.99 -9.02
CA PHE A 819 28.05 3.22 -8.69
C PHE A 819 28.33 4.67 -8.26
N ARG A 820 27.60 5.67 -8.81
CA ARG A 820 27.67 7.07 -8.38
C ARG A 820 27.26 7.22 -6.91
N LEU A 821 26.08 6.71 -6.54
CA LEU A 821 25.53 6.83 -5.19
C LEU A 821 26.34 6.03 -4.16
N LYS A 822 26.83 4.85 -4.52
CA LYS A 822 27.61 3.99 -3.63
C LYS A 822 29.13 4.21 -3.72
N ALA A 823 29.61 5.23 -4.45
CA ALA A 823 31.03 5.44 -4.71
C ALA A 823 31.92 5.44 -3.46
N LYS A 824 31.49 6.09 -2.37
CA LYS A 824 32.22 6.10 -1.08
C LYS A 824 32.32 4.68 -0.48
N SER A 825 31.19 3.98 -0.37
CA SER A 825 31.12 2.61 0.18
C SER A 825 31.89 1.60 -0.67
N VAL A 826 31.76 1.68 -2.00
CA VAL A 826 32.52 0.84 -2.93
C VAL A 826 34.02 1.12 -2.83
N GLY A 827 34.43 2.39 -2.67
CA GLY A 827 35.83 2.74 -2.47
C GLY A 827 36.46 2.05 -1.25
N ILE A 828 35.75 2.00 -0.12
CA ILE A 828 36.17 1.32 1.12
C ILE A 828 36.23 -0.20 0.90
N GLN A 829 35.18 -0.78 0.32
CA GLN A 829 35.13 -2.22 -0.01
C GLN A 829 36.33 -2.66 -0.86
N LEU A 830 36.70 -1.86 -1.88
CA LEU A 830 37.83 -2.17 -2.76
C LEU A 830 39.17 -2.15 -2.00
N ASP A 831 39.35 -1.24 -1.04
CA ASP A 831 40.55 -1.20 -0.20
C ASP A 831 40.64 -2.41 0.73
N GLU A 832 39.52 -2.78 1.34
CA GLU A 832 39.43 -3.98 2.19
C GLU A 832 39.71 -5.26 1.40
N TRP A 833 39.13 -5.39 0.20
CA TRP A 833 39.35 -6.56 -0.65
C TRP A 833 40.78 -6.63 -1.18
N LEU A 834 41.41 -5.48 -1.47
CA LEU A 834 42.81 -5.44 -1.85
C LEU A 834 43.73 -5.85 -0.69
N ALA A 835 43.39 -5.47 0.55
CA ALA A 835 44.14 -5.87 1.74
C ALA A 835 43.99 -7.36 2.10
N GLN A 836 42.83 -7.95 1.79
CA GLN A 836 42.51 -9.37 2.06
C GLN A 836 42.93 -10.32 0.91
N ASP A 837 43.45 -9.79 -0.20
CA ASP A 837 43.73 -10.59 -1.39
C ASP A 837 44.90 -11.58 -1.17
N ASP A 838 44.75 -12.79 -1.70
CA ASP A 838 45.75 -13.87 -1.56
C ASP A 838 46.88 -13.82 -2.61
N GLY A 839 46.88 -12.81 -3.49
CA GLY A 839 47.89 -12.61 -4.54
C GLY A 839 47.87 -13.65 -5.66
N ARG A 840 46.91 -14.60 -5.66
CA ARG A 840 46.82 -15.65 -6.70
C ARG A 840 46.22 -15.08 -7.98
N GLN A 841 46.59 -15.68 -9.12
CA GLN A 841 46.01 -15.33 -10.41
C GLN A 841 44.51 -15.62 -10.45
N THR A 842 43.76 -14.79 -11.17
CA THR A 842 42.33 -14.98 -11.39
C THR A 842 42.07 -16.23 -12.24
N ALA A 843 41.47 -17.24 -11.62
CA ALA A 843 41.09 -18.48 -12.28
C ALA A 843 39.73 -18.34 -12.99
N SER A 844 39.57 -19.03 -14.12
CA SER A 844 38.31 -19.06 -14.90
C SER A 844 37.19 -19.84 -14.20
N ASP A 845 37.56 -20.85 -13.42
CA ASP A 845 36.65 -21.63 -12.59
C ASP A 845 36.99 -21.38 -11.12
N GLY A 846 36.00 -21.00 -10.32
CA GLY A 846 36.19 -20.87 -8.87
C GLY A 846 36.64 -22.19 -8.21
N ALA A 847 36.29 -23.35 -8.78
CA ALA A 847 36.54 -24.67 -8.18
C ALA A 847 37.90 -25.30 -8.54
N ALA A 848 38.76 -24.65 -9.34
CA ALA A 848 40.00 -25.26 -9.78
C ALA A 848 41.03 -25.38 -8.65
N ASN A 849 41.25 -26.62 -8.18
CA ASN A 849 42.38 -27.02 -7.34
C ASN A 849 43.71 -26.61 -8.00
N PHE A 850 44.36 -25.55 -7.51
CA PHE A 850 45.71 -25.21 -7.92
C PHE A 850 46.75 -25.60 -6.86
N ARG A 851 47.47 -26.68 -7.15
CA ARG A 851 48.85 -26.92 -6.67
C ARG A 851 49.83 -26.09 -7.52
N GLY A 852 49.69 -24.77 -7.51
CA GLY A 852 50.58 -23.85 -8.23
C GLY A 852 51.24 -22.87 -7.27
N ALA A 853 52.56 -22.77 -7.32
CA ALA A 853 53.32 -21.80 -6.52
C ALA A 853 52.88 -20.37 -6.85
N ALA A 854 52.85 -19.51 -5.82
CA ALA A 854 52.68 -18.07 -5.97
C ALA A 854 53.83 -17.50 -6.81
N ASN A 855 53.65 -17.43 -8.12
CA ASN A 855 54.56 -16.70 -9.00
C ASN A 855 54.26 -15.19 -8.88
N THR A 856 55.33 -14.41 -8.88
CA THR A 856 55.42 -12.95 -8.67
C THR A 856 54.79 -12.08 -9.76
N SER A 857 53.80 -12.59 -10.50
CA SER A 857 53.05 -11.84 -11.52
C SER A 857 51.75 -11.34 -10.91
N SER A 858 51.54 -10.01 -10.91
CA SER A 858 50.36 -9.40 -10.29
C SER A 858 49.07 -9.97 -10.90
N ASN A 859 48.12 -10.34 -10.07
CA ASN A 859 46.82 -10.88 -10.49
C ASN A 859 45.88 -9.85 -11.14
N GLY A 860 46.34 -8.62 -11.37
CA GLY A 860 45.60 -7.54 -12.03
C GLY A 860 44.59 -6.83 -11.12
N LEU A 861 44.32 -7.33 -9.91
CA LEU A 861 43.32 -6.75 -9.01
C LEU A 861 43.66 -5.30 -8.64
N GLN A 862 44.92 -5.02 -8.31
CA GLN A 862 45.33 -3.65 -7.95
C GLN A 862 45.11 -2.66 -9.11
N ALA A 863 45.36 -3.08 -10.35
CA ALA A 863 45.11 -2.24 -11.53
C ALA A 863 43.60 -2.05 -11.77
N ASP A 864 42.82 -3.12 -11.64
CA ASP A 864 41.36 -3.08 -11.78
C ASP A 864 40.71 -2.19 -10.67
N VAL A 865 41.23 -2.23 -9.43
CA VAL A 865 40.80 -1.38 -8.31
C VAL A 865 41.14 0.09 -8.55
N GLN A 866 42.37 0.39 -8.99
CA GLN A 866 42.78 1.77 -9.29
C GLN A 866 41.93 2.38 -10.41
N GLU A 867 41.69 1.61 -11.46
CA GLU A 867 40.84 2.02 -12.57
C GLU A 867 39.38 2.21 -12.14
N MET A 868 38.84 1.31 -11.31
CA MET A 868 37.49 1.46 -10.76
C MET A 868 37.38 2.74 -9.92
N LYS A 869 38.35 3.01 -9.05
CA LYS A 869 38.38 4.25 -8.26
C LYS A 869 38.47 5.51 -9.12
N ARG A 870 39.23 5.47 -10.23
CA ARG A 870 39.28 6.58 -11.21
C ARG A 870 37.90 6.83 -11.82
N MET A 871 37.22 5.78 -12.27
CA MET A 871 35.88 5.92 -12.86
C MET A 871 34.83 6.39 -11.83
N LEU A 872 34.90 5.93 -10.57
CA LEU A 872 34.03 6.41 -9.50
C LEU A 872 34.20 7.91 -9.25
N LEU A 873 35.44 8.41 -9.25
CA LEU A 873 35.72 9.84 -9.12
C LEU A 873 35.20 10.64 -10.33
N GLU A 874 35.27 10.08 -11.54
CA GLU A 874 34.72 10.70 -12.75
C GLU A 874 33.20 10.80 -12.70
N LEU A 875 32.51 9.73 -12.27
CA LEU A 875 31.06 9.74 -12.09
C LEU A 875 30.60 10.74 -11.02
N GLN A 876 31.37 10.91 -9.94
CA GLN A 876 31.09 11.90 -8.92
C GLN A 876 31.31 13.34 -9.40
N LYS A 877 32.30 13.56 -10.29
CA LYS A 877 32.58 14.89 -10.86
C LYS A 877 31.61 15.28 -11.98
N GLY A 878 31.19 14.32 -12.80
CA GLY A 878 30.24 14.56 -13.90
C GLY A 878 28.90 15.11 -13.42
N GLY A 879 28.43 14.68 -12.24
CA GLY A 879 27.19 15.20 -11.64
C GLY A 879 27.26 16.62 -11.06
N ALA A 880 28.47 17.19 -10.90
CA ALA A 880 28.64 18.54 -10.34
C ALA A 880 28.83 19.63 -11.43
N GLY A 881 28.79 19.26 -12.72
CA GLY A 881 29.23 20.12 -13.82
C GLY A 881 28.22 20.45 -14.92
N GLU A 882 27.03 19.84 -14.96
CA GLU A 882 26.03 20.06 -16.03
C GLU A 882 24.87 20.99 -15.62
N SER A 883 25.18 22.04 -14.83
CA SER A 883 24.27 23.19 -14.61
C SER A 883 24.73 24.47 -15.29
N THR A 884 25.57 24.37 -16.32
CA THR A 884 25.91 25.51 -17.19
C THR A 884 25.96 25.08 -18.65
N SER A 885 24.87 25.40 -19.37
CA SER A 885 24.78 25.71 -20.80
C SER A 885 25.45 24.77 -21.82
N VAL A 886 24.66 24.02 -22.58
CA VAL A 886 24.49 24.16 -24.05
C VAL A 886 23.08 23.70 -24.43
#